data_AF-A0A7X7MVW4-F1
#
_entry.id   AF-A0A7X7MVW4-F1
#
_cell.length_a   1.000
_cell.length_b   1.000
_cell.length_c   1.000
_cell.angle_alpha   90.00
_cell.angle_beta   90.00
_cell.angle_gamma   90.00
#
_symmetry.space_group_name_H-M   'P 1'
#
loop_
_entity.id
_entity.type
_entity.pdbx_description
1 polymer ?
#
loop_
_entity_poly.entity_id
_entity_poly.type
_entity_poly.pdbx_seq_one_letter_code
_entity_poly.pdbx_strand_id
1 'polypeptide(L)'
;MELLWALDKLFWKKETLISAWSQYHAATVSFFVQEFQKFGRVLSYNKQMALKSVLSSYSGRYEIYLPNVFRQAYKCVANDTLIPLQKKPNIEQLNLYSIIDAIFGESSILNETDEDVSSNSLIQLRSWFRGQHQLEDYTLILNVFPLLSEKLRLQSVKRYFHDIRNKHISFDVSLIKEIKDSKFDDFIRYRYCVESPAEPVVLTVPLLCDTLITLHNSKGKSFQTFDGILDFAMTRCDTAHPAIDFGLQRFIPTCNRGAVYNIDNFKGFIDYAIIRKLNKDLITDEHLRTVLTYLMDKHARRQTYPVCRYGDGTKIPDETFQYCGKRREYKTTENGQERLQSYTLECFKYCQYNDRWNISHEKLKHIQDFLHDKNIPYSQTYSISLDMFSTNKLKTYILSLPDKFTMLKNGEFLVHSYNRRDVDNNFNLYLIQEFSDALRMRIFPQTGAIVGLQFDVFGFWKNIRQSLPFEVLRNQQSSEYKEALKKYEQQEAQEVKSRCIASLKKELNTEITEDGFFEIPYDHNLLSVIVKRFYFKGTIGEKDELHQREFLTHSNLTSNFAQYCAPQLSEATNPAIDLPYFWCRGKECFHNNLGTQTLEEEINWYNYTLFHLSEIIGFPMLHKTVAGYEPEPTVWQFIAITNKVMQKFRRLKCRACGHMMFTERTSGFNRYNYYECVNPTCAEVRHPVYLNFCFKCKKGLIDSRDTKQCPNGWYICPTCLACCDDEQYERQAQRYILTKRPVPPRIQEKRGKGHNDKGIYFCPQCG
;
A
#
# COMPACT_ATOMS: atom_id res chain seq x y z
N MET A 1 -33.68 7.25 -13.23
CA MET A 1 -33.20 6.38 -12.13
C MET A 1 -34.16 6.44 -10.94
N GLU A 2 -34.30 7.59 -10.29
CA GLU A 2 -35.09 7.73 -9.04
C GLU A 2 -36.60 7.52 -9.18
N LEU A 3 -37.17 7.78 -10.35
CA LEU A 3 -38.61 7.61 -10.60
C LEU A 3 -39.07 6.16 -10.47
N LEU A 4 -38.34 5.20 -11.06
CA LEU A 4 -38.68 3.78 -10.97
C LEU A 4 -38.56 3.28 -9.53
N TRP A 5 -37.52 3.71 -8.82
CA TRP A 5 -37.36 3.45 -7.40
C TRP A 5 -38.55 3.95 -6.58
N ALA A 6 -38.95 5.21 -6.79
CA ALA A 6 -40.07 5.83 -6.07
C ALA A 6 -41.37 5.07 -6.35
N LEU A 7 -41.60 4.68 -7.61
CA LEU A 7 -42.76 3.89 -7.98
C LEU A 7 -42.77 2.50 -7.32
N ASP A 8 -41.60 1.88 -7.13
CA ASP A 8 -41.46 0.56 -6.48
C ASP A 8 -41.52 0.62 -4.95
N LYS A 9 -40.85 1.59 -4.31
CA LYS A 9 -40.71 1.64 -2.85
C LYS A 9 -41.76 2.48 -2.14
N LEU A 10 -42.24 3.55 -2.76
CA LEU A 10 -43.21 4.44 -2.15
C LEU A 10 -44.65 3.99 -2.44
N PHE A 11 -45.56 4.35 -1.55
CA PHE A 11 -46.99 4.25 -1.81
C PHE A 11 -47.44 5.43 -2.66
N TRP A 12 -48.22 5.16 -3.71
CA TRP A 12 -48.82 6.19 -4.55
C TRP A 12 -50.20 5.75 -5.01
N LYS A 13 -51.08 6.74 -5.25
CA LYS A 13 -52.43 6.53 -5.77
C LYS A 13 -52.47 6.89 -7.26
N LYS A 14 -53.33 6.24 -8.04
CA LYS A 14 -53.45 6.49 -9.49
C LYS A 14 -53.85 7.94 -9.79
N GLU A 15 -54.70 8.54 -8.95
CA GLU A 15 -55.17 9.92 -9.09
C GLU A 15 -54.00 10.92 -8.99
N THR A 16 -53.02 10.63 -8.14
CA THR A 16 -51.84 11.47 -7.95
C THR A 16 -50.97 11.52 -9.22
N LEU A 17 -50.73 10.37 -9.86
CA LEU A 17 -49.97 10.32 -11.12
C LEU A 17 -50.73 10.94 -12.28
N ILE A 18 -52.04 10.70 -12.38
CA ILE A 18 -52.88 11.32 -13.42
C ILE A 18 -52.84 12.84 -13.30
N SER A 19 -53.04 13.38 -12.08
CA SER A 19 -52.96 14.81 -11.82
C SER A 19 -51.57 15.38 -12.15
N ALA A 20 -50.50 14.70 -11.73
CA ALA A 20 -49.13 15.14 -12.03
C ALA A 20 -48.84 15.19 -13.53
N TRP A 21 -49.26 14.18 -14.30
CA TRP A 21 -49.02 14.13 -15.75
C TRP A 21 -49.83 15.19 -16.51
N SER A 22 -51.01 15.57 -16.02
CA SER A 22 -51.85 16.59 -16.66
C SER A 22 -51.21 17.99 -16.71
N GLN A 23 -50.17 18.22 -15.90
CA GLN A 23 -49.42 19.48 -15.86
C GLN A 23 -48.33 19.57 -16.93
N TYR A 24 -48.05 18.48 -17.66
CA TYR A 24 -47.01 18.41 -18.67
C TYR A 24 -47.58 18.53 -20.09
N HIS A 25 -46.74 18.98 -21.03
CA HIS A 25 -47.11 19.05 -22.45
C HIS A 25 -47.44 17.67 -23.02
N ALA A 26 -48.37 17.60 -23.99
CA ALA A 26 -48.86 16.34 -24.57
C ALA A 26 -47.73 15.42 -25.11
N ALA A 27 -46.69 16.00 -25.72
CA ALA A 27 -45.52 15.25 -26.18
C ALA A 27 -44.76 14.56 -25.02
N THR A 28 -44.64 15.23 -23.87
CA THR A 28 -44.01 14.68 -22.66
C THR A 28 -44.86 13.58 -22.05
N VAL A 29 -46.19 13.74 -22.05
CA VAL A 29 -47.13 12.69 -21.60
C VAL A 29 -47.04 11.46 -22.51
N SER A 30 -46.94 11.64 -23.83
CA SER A 30 -46.74 10.52 -24.76
C SER A 30 -45.42 9.77 -24.49
N PHE A 31 -44.35 10.50 -24.15
CA PHE A 31 -43.09 9.90 -23.74
C PHE A 31 -43.25 9.09 -22.43
N PHE A 32 -43.95 9.65 -21.42
CA PHE A 32 -44.23 8.92 -20.18
C PHE A 32 -45.03 7.64 -20.42
N VAL A 33 -46.05 7.67 -21.27
CA VAL A 33 -46.82 6.47 -21.63
C VAL A 33 -45.90 5.38 -22.19
N GLN A 34 -45.00 5.73 -23.11
CA GLN A 34 -44.06 4.78 -23.72
C GLN A 34 -43.06 4.20 -22.70
N GLU A 35 -42.49 5.04 -21.83
CA GLU A 35 -41.47 4.60 -20.87
C GLU A 35 -42.07 3.79 -19.71
N PHE A 36 -43.22 4.21 -19.17
CA PHE A 36 -43.89 3.47 -18.09
C PHE A 36 -44.43 2.12 -18.56
N GLN A 37 -44.76 1.96 -19.85
CA GLN A 37 -45.08 0.65 -20.43
C GLN A 37 -43.89 -0.32 -20.40
N LYS A 38 -42.65 0.19 -20.51
CA LYS A 38 -41.43 -0.63 -20.50
C LYS A 38 -41.07 -1.03 -19.08
N PHE A 39 -40.78 -0.07 -18.21
CA PHE A 39 -40.28 -0.37 -16.86
C PHE A 39 -41.40 -0.77 -15.89
N GLY A 40 -42.68 -0.45 -16.18
CA GLY A 40 -43.80 -0.84 -15.32
C GLY A 40 -43.86 -2.35 -15.07
N ARG A 41 -43.34 -3.14 -16.01
CA ARG A 41 -43.28 -4.61 -15.96
C ARG A 41 -42.51 -5.15 -14.76
N VAL A 42 -41.62 -4.36 -14.17
CA VAL A 42 -40.83 -4.80 -13.02
C VAL A 42 -41.51 -4.55 -11.67
N LEU A 43 -42.57 -3.73 -11.65
CA LEU A 43 -43.32 -3.39 -10.43
C LEU A 43 -44.16 -4.58 -9.93
N SER A 44 -44.59 -4.53 -8.68
CA SER A 44 -45.50 -5.54 -8.14
C SER A 44 -46.85 -5.56 -8.88
N TYR A 45 -47.52 -6.71 -8.87
CA TYR A 45 -48.79 -6.89 -9.58
C TYR A 45 -49.82 -5.80 -9.23
N ASN A 46 -49.94 -5.48 -7.94
CA ASN A 46 -50.86 -4.44 -7.47
C ASN A 46 -50.52 -3.04 -8.02
N LYS A 47 -49.22 -2.73 -8.15
CA LYS A 47 -48.75 -1.46 -8.72
C LYS A 47 -48.91 -1.43 -10.24
N GLN A 48 -48.75 -2.57 -10.92
CA GLN A 48 -49.04 -2.71 -12.34
C GLN A 48 -50.53 -2.51 -12.64
N MET A 49 -51.43 -2.98 -11.78
CA MET A 49 -52.89 -2.72 -11.89
C MET A 49 -53.22 -1.22 -11.77
N ALA A 50 -52.60 -0.53 -10.79
CA ALA A 50 -52.75 0.90 -10.64
C ALA A 50 -52.20 1.65 -11.88
N LEU A 51 -51.02 1.25 -12.37
CA LEU A 51 -50.39 1.83 -13.54
C LEU A 51 -51.21 1.62 -14.82
N LYS A 52 -51.81 0.44 -15.00
CA LYS A 52 -52.73 0.15 -16.11
C LYS A 52 -53.86 1.18 -16.16
N SER A 53 -54.42 1.53 -15.00
CA SER A 53 -55.49 2.54 -14.90
C SER A 53 -55.00 3.95 -15.28
N VAL A 54 -53.77 4.31 -14.87
CA VAL A 54 -53.13 5.59 -15.24
C VAL A 54 -52.91 5.67 -16.76
N LEU A 55 -52.32 4.63 -17.36
CA LEU A 55 -52.01 4.61 -18.79
C LEU A 55 -53.27 4.61 -19.66
N SER A 56 -54.32 3.89 -19.27
CA SER A 56 -55.62 3.93 -19.96
C SER A 56 -56.24 5.33 -20.00
N SER A 57 -56.00 6.14 -18.96
CA SER A 57 -56.49 7.53 -18.90
C SER A 57 -55.85 8.45 -19.96
N TYR A 58 -54.73 8.01 -20.54
CA TYR A 58 -53.97 8.70 -21.60
C TYR A 58 -53.90 7.88 -22.90
N SER A 59 -54.91 7.03 -23.16
CA SER A 59 -55.02 6.18 -24.35
C SER A 59 -53.88 5.17 -24.55
N GLY A 60 -53.07 4.90 -23.51
CA GLY A 60 -52.03 3.88 -23.52
C GLY A 60 -52.59 2.48 -23.30
N ARG A 61 -52.05 1.48 -24.00
CA ARG A 61 -52.33 0.05 -23.76
C ARG A 61 -51.26 -0.54 -22.84
N TYR A 62 -51.66 -1.20 -21.76
CA TYR A 62 -50.70 -1.81 -20.82
C TYR A 62 -51.16 -3.20 -20.39
N GLU A 63 -50.31 -4.19 -20.61
CA GLU A 63 -50.51 -5.57 -20.20
C GLU A 63 -49.66 -5.85 -18.96
N ILE A 64 -50.28 -6.52 -17.99
CA ILE A 64 -49.61 -6.82 -16.72
C ILE A 64 -48.65 -7.97 -16.94
N TYR A 65 -47.41 -7.76 -16.51
CA TYR A 65 -46.33 -8.71 -16.67
C TYR A 65 -46.12 -9.49 -15.37
N LEU A 66 -46.66 -10.70 -15.32
CA LEU A 66 -46.33 -11.72 -14.32
C LEU A 66 -46.50 -13.12 -14.93
N PRO A 67 -45.54 -13.57 -15.77
CA PRO A 67 -45.58 -14.86 -16.45
C PRO A 67 -45.81 -16.06 -15.51
N ASN A 68 -46.50 -17.09 -16.00
CA ASN A 68 -46.79 -18.30 -15.22
C ASN A 68 -45.54 -19.03 -14.73
N VAL A 69 -44.45 -18.99 -15.51
CA VAL A 69 -43.15 -19.58 -15.12
C VAL A 69 -42.66 -19.03 -13.77
N PHE A 70 -42.86 -17.72 -13.51
CA PHE A 70 -42.48 -17.10 -12.24
C PHE A 70 -43.41 -17.51 -11.10
N ARG A 71 -44.72 -17.61 -11.38
CA ARG A 71 -45.72 -18.06 -10.40
C ARG A 71 -45.48 -19.51 -9.97
N GLN A 72 -45.16 -20.39 -10.92
CA GLN A 72 -44.85 -21.79 -10.65
C GLN A 72 -43.55 -21.91 -9.83
N ALA A 73 -42.46 -21.27 -10.25
CA ALA A 73 -41.20 -21.32 -9.53
C ALA A 73 -41.30 -20.74 -8.10
N TYR A 74 -42.01 -19.62 -7.93
CA TYR A 74 -42.20 -19.03 -6.59
C TYR A 74 -43.07 -19.90 -5.69
N LYS A 75 -44.03 -20.67 -6.22
CA LYS A 75 -44.83 -21.61 -5.40
C LYS A 75 -43.96 -22.66 -4.72
N CYS A 76 -42.91 -23.13 -5.39
CA CYS A 76 -41.97 -24.11 -4.84
C CYS A 76 -41.18 -23.56 -3.65
N VAL A 77 -41.08 -22.22 -3.46
CA VAL A 77 -40.34 -21.63 -2.33
C VAL A 77 -40.99 -22.00 -1.00
N ALA A 78 -40.26 -22.72 -0.14
CA ALA A 78 -40.74 -23.13 1.17
C ALA A 78 -40.97 -21.90 2.09
N ASN A 79 -41.85 -22.06 3.07
CA ASN A 79 -41.97 -21.09 4.15
C ASN A 79 -40.78 -21.29 5.10
N ASP A 80 -40.04 -20.24 5.40
CA ASP A 80 -38.86 -20.29 6.27
C ASP A 80 -39.27 -20.78 7.67
N THR A 81 -38.91 -22.02 8.03
CA THR A 81 -39.36 -22.69 9.26
C THR A 81 -38.52 -22.34 10.48
N LEU A 82 -37.38 -21.65 10.30
CA LEU A 82 -36.41 -21.36 11.36
C LEU A 82 -36.70 -20.06 12.13
N ILE A 83 -37.54 -19.17 11.60
CA ILE A 83 -37.96 -17.92 12.28
C ILE A 83 -39.49 -17.89 12.32
N PRO A 84 -40.15 -18.23 13.45
CA PRO A 84 -41.60 -18.48 13.54
C PRO A 84 -42.55 -17.30 13.25
N LEU A 85 -42.06 -16.15 12.78
CA LEU A 85 -42.80 -14.88 12.70
C LEU A 85 -42.85 -14.23 11.31
N GLN A 86 -42.20 -14.77 10.27
CA GLN A 86 -42.28 -14.20 8.92
C GLN A 86 -43.04 -15.13 7.96
N LYS A 87 -44.32 -14.82 7.74
CA LYS A 87 -45.14 -15.48 6.71
C LYS A 87 -44.62 -15.11 5.32
N LYS A 88 -44.40 -16.10 4.44
CA LYS A 88 -44.02 -15.90 3.04
C LYS A 88 -44.94 -14.84 2.40
N PRO A 89 -44.39 -13.74 1.85
CA PRO A 89 -45.19 -12.67 1.28
C PRO A 89 -45.99 -13.15 0.06
N ASN A 90 -47.15 -12.55 -0.18
CA ASN A 90 -47.90 -12.85 -1.40
C ASN A 90 -47.08 -12.36 -2.61
N ILE A 91 -46.93 -13.22 -3.62
CA ILE A 91 -46.21 -12.92 -4.87
C ILE A 91 -46.70 -11.62 -5.53
N GLU A 92 -47.98 -11.28 -5.38
CA GLU A 92 -48.60 -10.08 -5.98
C GLU A 92 -48.12 -8.76 -5.33
N GLN A 93 -47.56 -8.84 -4.13
CA GLN A 93 -46.98 -7.70 -3.41
C GLN A 93 -45.51 -7.51 -3.74
N LEU A 94 -44.86 -8.54 -4.30
CA LEU A 94 -43.45 -8.51 -4.66
C LEU A 94 -43.27 -7.91 -6.05
N ASN A 95 -42.20 -7.12 -6.20
CA ASN A 95 -41.73 -6.72 -7.52
C ASN A 95 -41.01 -7.89 -8.21
N LEU A 96 -40.74 -7.76 -9.51
CA LEU A 96 -40.15 -8.85 -10.30
C LEU A 96 -38.83 -9.36 -9.71
N TYR A 97 -37.95 -8.47 -9.28
CA TYR A 97 -36.63 -8.84 -8.75
C TYR A 97 -36.72 -9.53 -7.38
N SER A 98 -37.63 -9.10 -6.51
CA SER A 98 -37.90 -9.76 -5.23
C SER A 98 -38.44 -11.19 -5.42
N ILE A 99 -39.21 -11.46 -6.48
CA ILE A 99 -39.65 -12.82 -6.83
C ILE A 99 -38.45 -13.67 -7.23
N ILE A 100 -37.59 -13.15 -8.12
CA ILE A 100 -36.37 -13.85 -8.57
C ILE A 100 -35.43 -14.12 -7.40
N ASP A 101 -35.18 -13.13 -6.54
CA ASP A 101 -34.29 -13.29 -5.38
C ASP A 101 -34.81 -14.32 -4.38
N ALA A 102 -36.13 -14.39 -4.19
CA ALA A 102 -36.72 -15.42 -3.34
C ALA A 102 -36.51 -16.84 -3.91
N ILE A 103 -36.53 -16.99 -5.24
CA ILE A 103 -36.29 -18.28 -5.91
C ILE A 103 -34.81 -18.69 -5.77
N PHE A 104 -33.88 -17.77 -6.06
CA PHE A 104 -32.44 -18.07 -6.09
C PHE A 104 -31.71 -17.90 -4.74
N GLY A 105 -32.35 -17.32 -3.73
CA GLY A 105 -31.74 -16.96 -2.44
C GLY A 105 -31.09 -18.13 -1.70
N GLU A 106 -29.89 -17.93 -1.13
CA GLU A 106 -29.04 -19.02 -0.58
C GLU A 106 -29.73 -19.86 0.50
N SER A 107 -30.57 -19.26 1.35
CA SER A 107 -31.37 -19.95 2.38
C SER A 107 -32.69 -20.53 1.87
N SER A 108 -33.09 -20.24 0.62
CA SER A 108 -34.36 -20.69 0.06
C SER A 108 -34.33 -22.20 -0.22
N ILE A 109 -35.13 -22.95 0.55
CA ILE A 109 -35.48 -24.34 0.26
C ILE A 109 -36.61 -24.33 -0.77
N LEU A 110 -36.46 -25.06 -1.88
CA LEU A 110 -37.56 -25.30 -2.81
C LEU A 110 -38.09 -26.71 -2.60
N ASN A 111 -39.41 -26.82 -2.46
CA ASN A 111 -40.14 -28.09 -2.51
C ASN A 111 -40.49 -28.37 -3.98
N GLU A 112 -39.49 -28.77 -4.76
CA GLU A 112 -39.57 -29.02 -6.20
C GLU A 112 -39.61 -30.52 -6.52
N THR A 113 -40.40 -30.90 -7.53
CA THR A 113 -40.45 -32.28 -8.07
C THR A 113 -39.61 -32.39 -9.35
N ASP A 114 -39.26 -33.62 -9.78
CA ASP A 114 -38.54 -33.83 -11.04
C ASP A 114 -39.30 -33.29 -12.27
N GLU A 115 -40.64 -33.25 -12.21
CA GLU A 115 -41.49 -32.64 -13.23
C GLU A 115 -41.40 -31.10 -13.24
N ASP A 116 -41.29 -30.47 -12.07
CA ASP A 116 -41.05 -29.03 -11.95
C ASP A 116 -39.67 -28.64 -12.50
N VAL A 117 -38.65 -29.47 -12.24
CA VAL A 117 -37.29 -29.28 -12.76
C VAL A 117 -37.26 -29.45 -14.28
N SER A 118 -38.01 -30.38 -14.87
CA SER A 118 -37.99 -30.57 -16.34
C SER A 118 -38.83 -29.53 -17.10
N SER A 119 -39.83 -28.90 -16.48
CA SER A 119 -40.77 -28.01 -17.16
C SER A 119 -40.56 -26.51 -16.92
N ASN A 120 -39.78 -26.11 -15.90
CA ASN A 120 -39.59 -24.71 -15.53
C ASN A 120 -38.13 -24.24 -15.63
N SER A 121 -37.86 -23.33 -16.56
CA SER A 121 -36.51 -22.80 -16.83
C SER A 121 -35.83 -22.10 -15.64
N LEU A 122 -36.58 -21.49 -14.71
CA LEU A 122 -36.00 -20.90 -13.51
C LEU A 122 -35.55 -21.96 -12.51
N ILE A 123 -36.33 -23.03 -12.37
CA ILE A 123 -36.01 -24.16 -11.50
C ILE A 123 -34.81 -24.91 -12.07
N GLN A 124 -34.76 -25.14 -13.38
CA GLN A 124 -33.60 -25.73 -14.08
C GLN A 124 -32.31 -24.96 -13.78
N LEU A 125 -32.32 -23.63 -13.99
CA LEU A 125 -31.14 -22.81 -13.75
C LEU A 125 -30.74 -22.77 -12.28
N ARG A 126 -31.72 -22.72 -11.36
CA ARG A 126 -31.42 -22.79 -9.92
C ARG A 126 -30.83 -24.15 -9.53
N SER A 127 -31.39 -25.23 -10.06
CA SER A 127 -30.90 -26.58 -9.85
C SER A 127 -29.46 -26.69 -10.35
N TRP A 128 -29.17 -26.16 -11.55
CA TRP A 128 -27.82 -26.11 -12.12
C TRP A 128 -26.82 -25.30 -11.28
N PHE A 129 -27.26 -24.21 -10.66
CA PHE A 129 -26.44 -23.43 -9.74
C PHE A 129 -26.04 -24.20 -8.47
N ARG A 130 -26.91 -25.11 -7.98
CA ARG A 130 -26.73 -25.81 -6.71
C ARG A 130 -26.26 -27.25 -6.84
N GLY A 131 -26.52 -27.86 -7.99
CA GLY A 131 -26.24 -29.25 -8.28
C GLY A 131 -24.90 -29.45 -8.99
N GLN A 132 -24.63 -30.71 -9.30
CA GLN A 132 -23.46 -31.13 -10.09
C GLN A 132 -23.81 -31.41 -11.56
N HIS A 133 -25.09 -31.33 -11.94
CA HIS A 133 -25.56 -31.60 -13.30
C HIS A 133 -25.26 -30.43 -14.26
N GLN A 134 -25.24 -30.75 -15.55
CA GLN A 134 -25.11 -29.81 -16.65
C GLN A 134 -26.48 -29.27 -17.09
N LEU A 135 -26.50 -28.15 -17.82
CA LEU A 135 -27.71 -27.72 -18.54
C LEU A 135 -27.82 -28.47 -19.86
N GLU A 136 -29.03 -28.83 -20.26
CA GLU A 136 -29.30 -29.35 -21.60
C GLU A 136 -29.19 -28.24 -22.66
N ASP A 137 -29.63 -27.03 -22.31
CA ASP A 137 -29.55 -25.85 -23.17
C ASP A 137 -29.00 -24.65 -22.39
N TYR A 138 -27.78 -24.23 -22.73
CA TYR A 138 -27.11 -23.10 -22.09
C TYR A 138 -27.67 -21.73 -22.54
N THR A 139 -28.49 -21.66 -23.60
CA THR A 139 -29.17 -20.41 -23.99
C THR A 139 -30.22 -19.98 -22.97
N LEU A 140 -30.69 -20.91 -22.11
CA LEU A 140 -31.56 -20.60 -20.97
C LEU A 140 -30.96 -19.53 -20.05
N ILE A 141 -29.62 -19.51 -19.92
CA ILE A 141 -28.90 -18.49 -19.15
C ILE A 141 -29.28 -17.09 -19.65
N LEU A 142 -29.30 -16.86 -20.97
CA LEU A 142 -29.52 -15.55 -21.58
C LEU A 142 -30.89 -14.95 -21.25
N ASN A 143 -31.91 -15.79 -21.04
CA ASN A 143 -33.27 -15.34 -20.76
C ASN A 143 -33.46 -14.86 -19.31
N VAL A 144 -32.72 -15.46 -18.37
CA VAL A 144 -32.88 -15.22 -16.93
C VAL A 144 -31.78 -14.31 -16.38
N PHE A 145 -30.58 -14.37 -16.96
CA PHE A 145 -29.42 -13.59 -16.58
C PHE A 145 -29.71 -12.10 -16.34
N PRO A 146 -30.48 -11.37 -17.19
CA PRO A 146 -30.78 -9.96 -16.97
C PRO A 146 -31.60 -9.66 -15.71
N LEU A 147 -32.30 -10.66 -15.18
CA LEU A 147 -33.15 -10.55 -13.99
C LEU A 147 -32.39 -10.87 -12.70
N LEU A 148 -31.25 -11.56 -12.79
CA LEU A 148 -30.44 -11.99 -11.65
C LEU A 148 -29.71 -10.81 -10.99
N SER A 149 -29.48 -10.94 -9.68
CA SER A 149 -28.60 -10.01 -8.95
C SER A 149 -27.19 -10.04 -9.54
N GLU A 150 -26.40 -8.98 -9.34
CA GLU A 150 -25.03 -8.94 -9.87
C GLU A 150 -24.19 -10.12 -9.38
N LYS A 151 -24.35 -10.53 -8.11
CA LYS A 151 -23.66 -11.68 -7.54
C LYS A 151 -23.98 -12.95 -8.33
N LEU A 152 -25.28 -13.21 -8.55
CA LEU A 152 -25.73 -14.40 -9.29
C LEU A 152 -25.30 -14.37 -10.75
N ARG A 153 -25.33 -13.20 -11.41
CA ARG A 153 -24.81 -13.03 -12.78
C ARG A 153 -23.32 -13.41 -12.88
N LEU A 154 -22.50 -12.95 -11.93
CA LEU A 154 -21.09 -13.34 -11.87
C LEU A 154 -20.94 -14.85 -11.67
N GLN A 155 -21.73 -15.44 -10.77
CA GLN A 155 -21.69 -16.88 -10.53
C GLN A 155 -22.18 -17.69 -11.75
N SER A 156 -23.12 -17.20 -12.55
CA SER A 156 -23.52 -17.87 -13.81
C SER A 156 -22.32 -18.07 -14.73
N VAL A 157 -21.49 -17.03 -14.89
CA VAL A 157 -20.28 -17.12 -15.72
C VAL A 157 -19.29 -18.11 -15.11
N LYS A 158 -19.04 -18.07 -13.80
CA LYS A 158 -18.12 -19.02 -13.14
C LYS A 158 -18.59 -20.48 -13.25
N ARG A 159 -19.89 -20.73 -13.05
CA ARG A 159 -20.49 -22.07 -13.16
C ARG A 159 -20.42 -22.60 -14.58
N TYR A 160 -20.68 -21.75 -15.59
CA TYR A 160 -20.51 -22.11 -17.00
C TYR A 160 -19.08 -22.59 -17.30
N PHE A 161 -18.07 -21.88 -16.80
CA PHE A 161 -16.67 -22.32 -16.95
C PHE A 161 -16.35 -23.60 -16.18
N HIS A 162 -16.98 -23.83 -15.03
CA HIS A 162 -16.83 -25.08 -14.31
C HIS A 162 -17.37 -26.28 -15.11
N ASP A 163 -18.47 -26.11 -15.84
CA ASP A 163 -18.96 -27.16 -16.75
C ASP A 163 -18.00 -27.40 -17.93
N ILE A 164 -17.34 -26.36 -18.44
CA ILE A 164 -16.26 -26.51 -19.43
C ILE A 164 -15.10 -27.32 -18.84
N ARG A 165 -14.66 -26.99 -17.61
CA ARG A 165 -13.61 -27.74 -16.88
C ARG A 165 -13.96 -29.22 -16.76
N ASN A 166 -15.22 -29.54 -16.46
CA ASN A 166 -15.70 -30.91 -16.30
C ASN A 166 -16.03 -31.60 -17.64
N LYS A 167 -15.77 -30.95 -18.79
CA LYS A 167 -16.04 -31.48 -20.14
C LYS A 167 -17.51 -31.74 -20.42
N HIS A 168 -18.42 -31.08 -19.71
CA HIS A 168 -19.86 -31.12 -19.98
C HIS A 168 -20.21 -30.35 -21.25
N ILE A 169 -19.48 -29.28 -21.53
CA ILE A 169 -19.66 -28.44 -22.73
C ILE A 169 -18.31 -27.89 -23.22
N SER A 170 -18.23 -27.53 -24.51
CA SER A 170 -17.09 -26.79 -25.06
C SER A 170 -17.26 -25.28 -24.89
N PHE A 171 -16.14 -24.55 -24.78
CA PHE A 171 -16.20 -23.09 -24.67
C PHE A 171 -16.81 -22.44 -25.92
N ASP A 172 -17.88 -21.67 -25.73
CA ASP A 172 -18.53 -20.88 -26.77
C ASP A 172 -18.39 -19.38 -26.46
N VAL A 173 -17.57 -18.71 -27.27
CA VAL A 173 -17.35 -17.25 -27.17
C VAL A 173 -18.61 -16.45 -27.52
N SER A 174 -19.51 -17.01 -28.34
CA SER A 174 -20.76 -16.34 -28.76
C SER A 174 -21.69 -16.17 -27.57
N LEU A 175 -21.85 -17.21 -26.75
CA LEU A 175 -22.61 -17.13 -25.50
C LEU A 175 -22.07 -16.03 -24.57
N ILE A 176 -20.74 -15.94 -24.39
CA ILE A 176 -20.12 -14.89 -23.57
C ILE A 176 -20.37 -13.49 -24.16
N LYS A 177 -20.36 -13.35 -25.48
CA LYS A 177 -20.69 -12.10 -26.17
C LYS A 177 -22.14 -11.71 -25.96
N GLU A 178 -23.08 -12.66 -26.03
CA GLU A 178 -24.51 -12.40 -25.76
C GLU A 178 -24.79 -12.09 -24.27
N ILE A 179 -24.00 -12.63 -23.35
CA ILE A 179 -24.03 -12.24 -21.93
C ILE A 179 -23.53 -10.80 -21.74
N LYS A 180 -22.44 -10.42 -22.44
CA LYS A 180 -21.89 -9.06 -22.41
C LYS A 180 -22.87 -8.04 -22.99
N ASP A 181 -23.38 -8.33 -24.18
CA ASP A 181 -24.24 -7.46 -24.99
C ASP A 181 -25.70 -7.95 -24.94
N SER A 182 -26.24 -8.10 -23.73
CA SER A 182 -27.57 -8.69 -23.52
C SER A 182 -28.68 -7.92 -24.24
N LYS A 183 -29.53 -8.65 -24.97
CA LYS A 183 -30.73 -8.11 -25.63
C LYS A 183 -31.73 -7.49 -24.65
N PHE A 184 -31.61 -7.81 -23.36
CA PHE A 184 -32.49 -7.35 -22.30
C PHE A 184 -31.76 -6.47 -21.26
N ASP A 185 -30.70 -5.75 -21.67
CA ASP A 185 -29.90 -4.87 -20.79
C ASP A 185 -30.75 -3.85 -20.01
N ASP A 186 -31.89 -3.43 -20.55
CA ASP A 186 -32.85 -2.57 -19.85
C ASP A 186 -33.31 -3.17 -18.51
N PHE A 187 -33.52 -4.49 -18.42
CA PHE A 187 -33.88 -5.15 -17.15
C PHE A 187 -32.74 -5.14 -16.13
N ILE A 188 -31.48 -5.14 -16.57
CA ILE A 188 -30.33 -4.96 -15.68
C ILE A 188 -30.34 -3.53 -15.12
N ARG A 189 -30.61 -2.54 -15.97
CA ARG A 189 -30.72 -1.12 -15.57
C ARG A 189 -31.90 -0.88 -14.63
N TYR A 190 -33.07 -1.46 -14.92
CA TYR A 190 -34.25 -1.36 -14.09
C TYR A 190 -34.03 -1.97 -12.70
N ARG A 191 -33.34 -3.11 -12.61
CA ARG A 191 -32.99 -3.73 -11.33
C ARG A 191 -32.17 -2.77 -10.47
N TYR A 192 -31.11 -2.23 -11.06
CA TYR A 192 -30.27 -1.26 -10.38
C TYR A 192 -31.05 0.00 -9.95
N CYS A 193 -31.96 0.51 -10.79
CA CYS A 193 -32.84 1.62 -10.39
C CYS A 193 -33.74 1.25 -9.21
N VAL A 194 -34.25 0.03 -9.13
CA VAL A 194 -35.15 -0.43 -8.05
C VAL A 194 -34.40 -0.67 -6.73
N GLU A 195 -33.18 -1.18 -6.79
CA GLU A 195 -32.41 -1.60 -5.61
C GLU A 195 -31.52 -0.47 -5.08
N SER A 196 -30.76 0.18 -5.96
CA SER A 196 -29.64 1.04 -5.60
C SER A 196 -29.48 2.26 -6.54
N PRO A 197 -30.51 3.11 -6.73
CA PRO A 197 -30.48 4.18 -7.73
C PRO A 197 -29.44 5.28 -7.48
N ALA A 198 -28.95 5.38 -6.24
CA ALA A 198 -27.97 6.38 -5.80
C ALA A 198 -26.54 5.81 -5.64
N GLU A 199 -26.35 4.50 -5.77
CA GLU A 199 -25.03 3.86 -5.70
C GLU A 199 -24.29 3.97 -7.04
N PRO A 200 -23.03 3.56 -7.17
CA PRO A 200 -22.36 3.45 -8.47
C PRO A 200 -22.87 2.30 -9.36
N VAL A 201 -22.92 2.48 -10.69
CA VAL A 201 -23.25 1.41 -11.63
C VAL A 201 -22.13 0.35 -11.62
N VAL A 202 -22.50 -0.92 -11.40
CA VAL A 202 -21.55 -2.03 -11.30
C VAL A 202 -21.30 -2.67 -12.67
N LEU A 203 -20.04 -2.62 -13.14
CA LEU A 203 -19.62 -3.16 -14.45
C LEU A 203 -18.81 -4.47 -14.36
N THR A 204 -18.80 -5.15 -13.21
CA THR A 204 -18.01 -6.38 -12.97
C THR A 204 -18.18 -7.43 -14.08
N VAL A 205 -19.42 -7.85 -14.36
CA VAL A 205 -19.69 -9.00 -15.24
C VAL A 205 -19.45 -8.66 -16.71
N PRO A 206 -19.92 -7.50 -17.24
CA PRO A 206 -19.54 -7.07 -18.59
C PRO A 206 -18.02 -7.05 -18.75
N LEU A 207 -17.30 -6.49 -17.78
CA LEU A 207 -15.84 -6.37 -17.84
C LEU A 207 -15.14 -7.73 -17.83
N LEU A 208 -15.60 -8.67 -17.00
CA LEU A 208 -15.10 -10.05 -17.03
C LEU A 208 -15.32 -10.69 -18.41
N CYS A 209 -16.53 -10.56 -18.99
CA CYS A 209 -16.85 -11.12 -20.29
C CYS A 209 -15.99 -10.51 -21.40
N ASP A 210 -15.81 -9.20 -21.40
CA ASP A 210 -14.95 -8.49 -22.36
C ASP A 210 -13.48 -8.92 -22.26
N THR A 211 -13.02 -9.14 -21.02
CA THR A 211 -11.68 -9.65 -20.73
C THR A 211 -11.49 -11.06 -21.29
N LEU A 212 -12.46 -11.96 -21.08
CA LEU A 212 -12.43 -13.34 -21.58
C LEU A 212 -12.50 -13.40 -23.11
N ILE A 213 -13.37 -12.60 -23.73
CA ILE A 213 -13.47 -12.49 -25.19
C ILE A 213 -12.16 -11.97 -25.77
N THR A 214 -11.57 -10.94 -25.17
CA THR A 214 -10.29 -10.39 -25.60
C THR A 214 -9.17 -11.41 -25.47
N LEU A 215 -9.13 -12.16 -24.38
CA LEU A 215 -8.13 -13.19 -24.16
C LEU A 215 -8.23 -14.30 -25.21
N HIS A 216 -9.45 -14.75 -25.50
CA HIS A 216 -9.72 -15.73 -26.54
C HIS A 216 -9.28 -15.23 -27.93
N ASN A 217 -9.74 -14.04 -28.33
CA ASN A 217 -9.44 -13.45 -29.64
C ASN A 217 -7.95 -13.16 -29.83
N SER A 218 -7.24 -12.79 -28.77
CA SER A 218 -5.81 -12.53 -28.79
C SER A 218 -4.93 -13.77 -28.61
N LYS A 219 -5.54 -14.97 -28.44
CA LYS A 219 -4.84 -16.22 -28.14
C LYS A 219 -3.95 -16.12 -26.90
N GLY A 220 -4.47 -15.54 -25.82
CA GLY A 220 -3.76 -15.38 -24.55
C GLY A 220 -2.84 -14.16 -24.44
N LYS A 221 -2.75 -13.33 -25.48
CA LYS A 221 -1.76 -12.22 -25.53
C LYS A 221 -2.23 -10.91 -24.91
N SER A 222 -3.53 -10.74 -24.65
CA SER A 222 -4.06 -9.52 -24.03
C SER A 222 -5.33 -9.79 -23.23
N PHE A 223 -5.53 -8.99 -22.18
CA PHE A 223 -6.77 -8.93 -21.40
C PHE A 223 -7.66 -7.75 -21.78
N GLN A 224 -7.14 -6.79 -22.56
CA GLN A 224 -7.89 -5.60 -22.97
C GLN A 224 -7.57 -5.21 -24.41
N THR A 225 -8.54 -4.61 -25.08
CA THR A 225 -8.37 -3.95 -26.37
C THR A 225 -8.59 -2.45 -26.23
N PHE A 226 -8.03 -1.71 -27.17
CA PHE A 226 -8.51 -0.36 -27.48
C PHE A 226 -10.00 -0.49 -27.87
N ASP A 227 -10.90 0.30 -27.28
CA ASP A 227 -12.37 0.15 -27.31
C ASP A 227 -13.00 -0.96 -26.42
N GLY A 228 -12.23 -1.60 -25.54
CA GLY A 228 -12.78 -2.52 -24.53
C GLY A 228 -13.65 -1.82 -23.48
N ILE A 229 -14.34 -2.57 -22.62
CA ILE A 229 -15.33 -2.00 -21.67
C ILE A 229 -14.73 -0.97 -20.71
N LEU A 230 -13.46 -1.11 -20.32
CA LEU A 230 -12.79 -0.10 -19.49
C LEU A 230 -12.53 1.21 -20.26
N ASP A 231 -12.22 1.14 -21.56
CA ASP A 231 -12.06 2.31 -22.41
C ASP A 231 -13.42 2.95 -22.73
N PHE A 232 -14.46 2.14 -22.95
CA PHE A 232 -15.84 2.61 -23.12
C PHE A 232 -16.36 3.32 -21.87
N ALA A 233 -16.13 2.75 -20.68
CA ALA A 233 -16.47 3.40 -19.42
C ALA A 233 -15.72 4.73 -19.24
N MET A 234 -14.46 4.82 -19.68
CA MET A 234 -13.67 6.06 -19.62
C MET A 234 -14.12 7.13 -20.64
N THR A 235 -14.59 6.72 -21.81
CA THR A 235 -15.03 7.63 -22.87
C THR A 235 -16.47 8.13 -22.65
N ARG A 236 -17.34 7.34 -21.99
CA ARG A 236 -18.79 7.61 -21.85
C ARG A 236 -19.27 8.01 -20.45
N CYS A 237 -18.42 7.95 -19.43
CA CYS A 237 -18.76 8.50 -18.11
C CYS A 237 -19.07 10.01 -18.19
N ASP A 238 -20.22 10.41 -17.64
CA ASP A 238 -20.55 11.82 -17.44
C ASP A 238 -19.46 12.50 -16.58
N THR A 239 -18.96 13.64 -17.07
CA THR A 239 -18.02 14.52 -16.38
C THR A 239 -18.55 15.08 -15.06
N ALA A 240 -19.87 15.21 -14.90
CA ALA A 240 -20.49 15.78 -13.71
C ALA A 240 -20.65 14.76 -12.57
N HIS A 241 -21.00 13.49 -12.87
CA HIS A 241 -21.28 12.47 -11.85
C HIS A 241 -20.79 11.04 -12.24
N PRO A 242 -19.48 10.75 -12.18
CA PRO A 242 -18.98 9.41 -12.43
C PRO A 242 -19.06 8.59 -11.14
N ALA A 243 -20.11 7.79 -11.00
CA ALA A 243 -20.17 6.71 -10.02
C ALA A 243 -20.24 5.39 -10.80
N ILE A 244 -19.09 4.92 -11.30
CA ILE A 244 -18.93 3.55 -11.83
C ILE A 244 -18.12 2.74 -10.82
N ASP A 245 -18.60 1.56 -10.45
CA ASP A 245 -17.84 0.53 -9.75
C ASP A 245 -17.44 -0.58 -10.74
N PHE A 246 -16.14 -0.73 -10.98
CA PHE A 246 -15.63 -1.80 -11.84
C PHE A 246 -15.67 -3.17 -11.17
N GLY A 247 -15.77 -3.25 -9.84
CA GLY A 247 -15.93 -4.49 -9.08
C GLY A 247 -14.83 -5.53 -9.29
N LEU A 248 -13.66 -5.12 -9.81
CA LEU A 248 -12.59 -6.01 -10.27
C LEU A 248 -12.06 -6.97 -9.19
N GLN A 249 -12.15 -6.58 -7.91
CA GLN A 249 -11.84 -7.44 -6.76
C GLN A 249 -12.71 -8.70 -6.64
N ARG A 250 -13.85 -8.75 -7.34
CA ARG A 250 -14.75 -9.92 -7.36
C ARG A 250 -14.22 -11.07 -8.23
N PHE A 251 -13.25 -10.79 -9.11
CA PHE A 251 -12.66 -11.80 -9.99
C PHE A 251 -11.15 -11.64 -10.26
N ILE A 252 -10.50 -10.59 -9.75
CA ILE A 252 -9.04 -10.43 -9.73
C ILE A 252 -8.59 -10.46 -8.26
N PRO A 253 -7.68 -11.35 -7.86
CA PRO A 253 -7.24 -11.44 -6.48
C PRO A 253 -6.54 -10.15 -6.04
N THR A 254 -6.95 -9.66 -4.89
CA THR A 254 -6.31 -8.54 -4.21
C THR A 254 -5.19 -9.05 -3.30
N CYS A 255 -4.25 -8.17 -2.95
CA CYS A 255 -3.25 -8.44 -1.96
C CYS A 255 -3.92 -8.59 -0.58
N ASN A 256 -3.84 -9.79 0.00
CA ASN A 256 -4.40 -10.15 1.30
C ASN A 256 -3.40 -9.98 2.45
N ARG A 257 -2.64 -8.87 2.46
CA ARG A 257 -1.52 -8.63 3.39
C ARG A 257 -0.31 -9.54 3.16
N GLY A 258 0.25 -9.52 1.95
CA GLY A 258 1.45 -10.28 1.62
C GLY A 258 2.61 -10.06 2.60
N ALA A 259 3.51 -11.04 2.70
CA ALA A 259 4.61 -10.99 3.66
C ALA A 259 5.68 -9.97 3.21
N VAL A 260 5.90 -8.94 4.02
CA VAL A 260 6.85 -7.84 3.74
C VAL A 260 7.80 -7.66 4.89
N TYR A 261 8.95 -7.05 4.62
CA TYR A 261 9.92 -6.69 5.66
C TYR A 261 9.27 -5.86 6.79
N ASN A 262 9.43 -6.33 8.04
CA ASN A 262 9.02 -5.69 9.27
C ASN A 262 9.94 -4.50 9.62
N ILE A 263 9.76 -3.42 8.87
CA ILE A 263 10.60 -2.22 8.93
C ILE A 263 10.54 -1.50 10.29
N ASP A 264 9.47 -1.62 11.04
CA ASP A 264 9.30 -0.81 12.25
C ASP A 264 9.92 -1.49 13.49
N ASN A 265 10.03 -2.82 13.50
CA ASN A 265 10.39 -3.56 14.72
C ASN A 265 11.56 -4.54 14.57
N PHE A 266 11.81 -5.11 13.39
CA PHE A 266 12.83 -6.14 13.25
C PHE A 266 14.23 -5.59 13.52
N LYS A 267 14.93 -6.21 14.47
CA LYS A 267 16.25 -5.76 14.94
C LYS A 267 17.41 -6.12 14.01
N GLY A 268 17.26 -7.14 13.16
CA GLY A 268 18.25 -7.53 12.16
C GLY A 268 18.70 -8.98 12.26
N PHE A 269 19.36 -9.46 11.22
CA PHE A 269 19.92 -10.83 11.18
C PHE A 269 21.31 -10.94 11.80
N ILE A 270 22.01 -9.81 11.90
CA ILE A 270 23.36 -9.72 12.47
C ILE A 270 23.42 -8.66 13.53
N ASP A 271 24.42 -8.74 14.39
CA ASP A 271 24.94 -7.65 15.20
C ASP A 271 26.43 -7.46 14.85
N TYR A 272 27.05 -6.36 15.30
CA TYR A 272 28.47 -6.13 15.09
C TYR A 272 29.15 -5.53 16.32
N ALA A 273 30.47 -5.64 16.35
CA ALA A 273 31.32 -4.91 17.28
C ALA A 273 32.62 -4.52 16.59
N ILE A 274 33.27 -3.46 17.06
CA ILE A 274 34.54 -2.98 16.54
C ILE A 274 35.60 -3.18 17.61
N ILE A 275 36.68 -3.86 17.25
CA ILE A 275 37.87 -3.97 18.09
C ILE A 275 38.71 -2.72 17.85
N ARG A 276 38.95 -1.98 18.92
CA ARG A 276 39.70 -0.73 18.87
C ARG A 276 40.89 -0.78 19.82
N LYS A 277 41.87 0.08 19.54
CA LYS A 277 43.02 0.31 20.41
C LYS A 277 43.27 1.80 20.53
N LEU A 278 43.49 2.28 21.74
CA LEU A 278 43.80 3.70 21.95
C LEU A 278 45.07 4.07 21.20
N ASN A 279 44.97 5.15 20.43
CA ASN A 279 46.08 5.73 19.73
C ASN A 279 46.60 6.92 20.55
N LYS A 280 47.72 6.70 21.25
CA LYS A 280 48.30 7.72 22.13
C LYS A 280 48.82 8.94 21.36
N ASP A 281 49.14 8.79 20.07
CA ASP A 281 49.65 9.86 19.23
C ASP A 281 48.55 10.87 18.86
N LEU A 282 47.28 10.44 18.86
CA LEU A 282 46.12 11.31 18.66
C LEU A 282 45.82 12.17 19.91
N ILE A 283 46.37 11.82 21.07
CA ILE A 283 46.12 12.51 22.36
C ILE A 283 47.09 13.69 22.51
N THR A 284 46.94 14.68 21.63
CA THR A 284 47.67 15.95 21.67
C THR A 284 46.87 17.02 22.40
N ASP A 285 47.55 18.01 22.98
CA ASP A 285 46.86 19.11 23.68
C ASP A 285 45.93 19.91 22.75
N GLU A 286 46.30 20.08 21.49
CA GLU A 286 45.47 20.75 20.48
C GLU A 286 44.18 19.97 20.20
N HIS A 287 44.28 18.65 20.04
CA HIS A 287 43.12 17.81 19.78
C HIS A 287 42.20 17.74 21.02
N LEU A 288 42.77 17.65 22.22
CA LEU A 288 42.04 17.70 23.48
C LEU A 288 41.25 19.02 23.64
N ARG A 289 41.84 20.17 23.26
CA ARG A 289 41.15 21.46 23.26
C ARG A 289 39.99 21.51 22.27
N THR A 290 40.15 20.90 21.09
CA THR A 290 39.09 20.79 20.09
C THR A 290 37.91 19.96 20.61
N VAL A 291 38.19 18.85 21.30
CA VAL A 291 37.16 18.01 21.93
C VAL A 291 36.43 18.73 23.07
N LEU A 292 37.15 19.49 23.90
CA LEU A 292 36.52 20.33 24.94
C LEU A 292 35.61 21.39 24.32
N THR A 293 36.04 22.00 23.22
CA THR A 293 35.23 22.97 22.45
C THR A 293 33.95 22.30 21.93
N TYR A 294 34.05 21.10 21.34
CA TYR A 294 32.90 20.33 20.89
C TYR A 294 31.94 19.98 22.04
N LEU A 295 32.46 19.54 23.18
CA LEU A 295 31.67 19.24 24.38
C LEU A 295 30.90 20.49 24.86
N MET A 296 31.54 21.66 24.82
CA MET A 296 30.92 22.93 25.17
C MET A 296 29.84 23.35 24.17
N ASP A 297 30.09 23.24 22.86
CA ASP A 297 29.09 23.57 21.84
C ASP A 297 27.84 22.68 21.92
N LYS A 298 27.99 21.46 22.45
CA LYS A 298 26.89 20.51 22.65
C LYS A 298 26.01 20.83 23.86
N HIS A 299 26.58 21.40 24.93
CA HIS A 299 25.89 21.56 26.22
C HIS A 299 25.70 23.02 26.65
N ALA A 300 26.35 23.97 25.99
CA ALA A 300 26.36 25.38 26.33
C ALA A 300 26.14 26.27 25.10
N ARG A 301 25.86 27.55 25.31
CA ARG A 301 25.72 28.54 24.23
C ARG A 301 26.96 29.41 24.17
N ARG A 302 27.57 29.55 22.98
CA ARG A 302 28.70 30.46 22.78
C ARG A 302 28.31 31.88 23.21
N GLN A 303 29.19 32.52 23.98
CA GLN A 303 29.05 33.93 24.29
C GLN A 303 29.18 34.74 23.01
N THR A 304 28.54 35.91 22.97
CA THR A 304 28.60 36.79 21.81
C THR A 304 29.14 38.16 22.18
N TYR A 305 29.75 38.82 21.20
CA TYR A 305 30.21 40.19 21.30
C TYR A 305 29.72 41.00 20.09
N PRO A 306 29.41 42.28 20.30
CA PRO A 306 28.97 43.14 19.21
C PRO A 306 30.16 43.56 18.34
N VAL A 307 29.98 43.51 17.02
CA VAL A 307 30.93 44.00 16.01
C VAL A 307 30.21 44.95 15.06
N CYS A 308 30.95 45.90 14.47
CA CYS A 308 30.38 46.76 13.43
C CYS A 308 29.99 45.91 12.22
N ARG A 309 28.75 46.08 11.71
CA ARG A 309 28.27 45.32 10.55
C ARG A 309 29.11 45.59 9.29
N TYR A 310 29.71 46.78 9.22
CA TYR A 310 30.54 47.25 8.10
C TYR A 310 32.04 47.32 8.44
N GLY A 311 32.45 46.83 9.61
CA GLY A 311 33.85 46.84 10.06
C GLY A 311 34.58 45.53 9.73
N ASP A 312 35.83 45.45 10.20
CA ASP A 312 36.75 44.31 10.05
C ASP A 312 36.43 43.11 10.97
N GLY A 313 35.37 43.20 11.78
CA GLY A 313 34.98 42.16 12.74
C GLY A 313 35.59 42.34 14.13
N THR A 314 36.29 43.44 14.40
CA THR A 314 36.75 43.79 15.76
C THR A 314 35.58 44.06 16.71
N LYS A 315 35.73 43.64 17.98
CA LYS A 315 34.73 43.89 19.03
C LYS A 315 34.56 45.40 19.22
N ILE A 316 33.31 45.87 19.18
CA ILE A 316 32.98 47.25 19.54
C ILE A 316 33.22 47.43 21.05
N PRO A 317 33.99 48.43 21.50
CA PRO A 317 34.16 48.74 22.92
C PRO A 317 32.82 48.97 23.62
N ASP A 318 32.68 48.48 24.84
CA ASP A 318 31.36 48.46 25.52
C ASP A 318 30.78 49.87 25.69
N GLU A 319 31.64 50.87 25.97
CA GLU A 319 31.27 52.31 26.03
C GLU A 319 30.68 52.82 24.71
N THR A 320 31.22 52.38 23.58
CA THR A 320 30.70 52.75 22.25
C THR A 320 29.42 51.97 21.94
N PHE A 321 29.37 50.69 22.33
CA PHE A 321 28.22 49.84 22.07
C PHE A 321 26.96 50.30 22.82
N GLN A 322 27.09 50.94 23.98
CA GLN A 322 25.95 51.54 24.69
C GLN A 322 25.13 52.50 23.81
N TYR A 323 25.76 53.16 22.85
CA TYR A 323 25.07 54.06 21.90
C TYR A 323 24.50 53.30 20.68
N CYS A 324 25.23 52.31 20.17
CA CYS A 324 24.81 51.49 19.03
C CYS A 324 23.62 50.59 19.38
N GLY A 325 23.71 49.89 20.51
CA GLY A 325 22.71 48.96 21.03
C GLY A 325 21.53 49.64 21.75
N LYS A 326 21.56 50.97 21.95
CA LYS A 326 20.47 51.70 22.60
C LYS A 326 19.17 51.52 21.82
N ARG A 327 18.16 50.93 22.47
CA ARG A 327 16.78 50.89 21.95
C ARG A 327 16.26 52.32 21.89
N ARG A 328 15.85 52.75 20.70
CA ARG A 328 15.29 54.09 20.46
C ARG A 328 13.79 53.96 20.29
N GLU A 329 13.05 54.85 20.91
CA GLU A 329 11.59 54.87 20.87
C GLU A 329 11.14 56.12 20.13
N TYR A 330 10.12 55.96 19.30
CA TYR A 330 9.47 57.05 18.58
C TYR A 330 7.97 56.77 18.50
N LYS A 331 7.18 57.84 18.46
CA LYS A 331 5.72 57.73 18.36
C LYS A 331 5.31 57.83 16.90
N THR A 332 4.45 56.91 16.47
CA THR A 332 3.80 56.96 15.17
C THR A 332 2.29 57.05 15.37
N THR A 333 1.64 57.93 14.61
CA THR A 333 0.18 58.05 14.62
C THR A 333 -0.38 57.25 13.45
N GLU A 334 -0.99 56.10 13.73
CA GLU A 334 -1.75 55.31 12.76
C GLU A 334 -3.23 55.40 13.14
N ASN A 335 -4.08 55.81 12.20
CA ASN A 335 -5.53 55.93 12.41
C ASN A 335 -5.93 56.81 13.62
N GLY A 336 -5.19 57.90 13.87
CA GLY A 336 -5.45 58.80 14.99
C GLY A 336 -5.08 58.27 16.37
N GLN A 337 -4.48 57.06 16.46
CA GLN A 337 -3.96 56.49 17.71
C GLN A 337 -2.43 56.58 17.73
N GLU A 338 -1.87 57.16 18.81
CA GLU A 338 -0.43 57.15 19.04
C GLU A 338 0.03 55.75 19.45
N ARG A 339 0.94 55.16 18.66
CA ARG A 339 1.64 53.92 18.99
C ARG A 339 3.11 54.21 19.26
N LEU A 340 3.62 53.69 20.37
CA LEU A 340 5.04 53.73 20.71
C LEU A 340 5.75 52.62 19.91
N GLN A 341 6.57 53.00 18.95
CA GLN A 341 7.43 52.09 18.21
C GLN A 341 8.85 52.17 18.73
N SER A 342 9.56 51.05 18.68
CA SER A 342 10.97 50.99 19.08
C SER A 342 11.80 50.36 17.99
N TYR A 343 12.97 50.91 17.72
CA TYR A 343 13.96 50.33 16.81
C TYR A 343 15.35 50.32 17.43
N THR A 344 16.21 49.43 16.93
CA THR A 344 17.65 49.42 17.21
C THR A 344 18.41 49.77 15.94
N LEU A 345 19.60 50.34 16.06
CA LEU A 345 20.41 50.60 14.88
C LEU A 345 20.88 49.28 14.26
N GLU A 346 20.83 49.19 12.93
CA GLU A 346 21.32 48.04 12.18
C GLU A 346 22.83 48.08 11.90
N CYS A 347 23.56 48.98 12.56
CA CYS A 347 25.00 49.20 12.34
C CYS A 347 25.89 48.13 12.99
N PHE A 348 25.33 47.16 13.73
CA PHE A 348 26.08 46.11 14.39
C PHE A 348 25.50 44.71 14.15
N LYS A 349 26.32 43.69 14.38
CA LYS A 349 25.91 42.28 14.47
C LYS A 349 26.64 41.62 15.63
N TYR A 350 26.15 40.46 16.07
CA TYR A 350 26.83 39.68 17.10
C TYR A 350 27.72 38.62 16.46
N CYS A 351 29.00 38.59 16.87
CA CYS A 351 29.93 37.51 16.59
C CYS A 351 30.08 36.63 17.83
N GLN A 352 30.41 35.35 17.62
CA GLN A 352 30.57 34.38 18.71
C GLN A 352 32.03 34.35 19.18
N TYR A 353 32.25 34.21 20.48
CA TYR A 353 33.55 33.87 21.03
C TYR A 353 33.91 32.42 20.67
N ASN A 354 35.19 32.20 20.34
CA ASN A 354 35.69 30.87 19.99
C ASN A 354 35.99 30.01 21.24
N ASP A 355 36.14 30.66 22.40
CA ASP A 355 36.70 30.12 23.63
C ASP A 355 35.80 30.34 24.87
N ARG A 356 34.58 30.87 24.72
CA ARG A 356 33.70 31.21 25.87
C ARG A 356 32.25 30.85 25.65
N TRP A 357 31.61 30.35 26.71
CA TRP A 357 30.23 29.86 26.69
C TRP A 357 29.47 30.20 27.97
N ASN A 358 28.15 30.28 27.84
CA ASN A 358 27.19 30.31 28.94
C ASN A 358 26.52 28.95 29.09
N ILE A 359 26.61 28.35 30.27
CA ILE A 359 26.01 27.03 30.58
C ILE A 359 25.04 27.15 31.75
N SER A 360 23.90 26.47 31.67
CA SER A 360 22.94 26.40 32.79
C SER A 360 23.39 25.40 33.84
N HIS A 361 22.95 25.58 35.08
CA HIS A 361 23.31 24.69 36.19
C HIS A 361 23.01 23.21 35.92
N GLU A 362 21.86 22.88 35.33
CA GLU A 362 21.47 21.50 35.01
C GLU A 362 22.44 20.78 34.06
N LYS A 363 23.12 21.53 33.20
CA LYS A 363 24.07 21.00 32.20
C LYS A 363 25.51 20.96 32.70
N LEU A 364 25.83 21.65 33.81
CA LEU A 364 27.18 21.73 34.38
C LEU A 364 27.77 20.34 34.70
N LYS A 365 26.93 19.40 35.13
CA LYS A 365 27.32 18.00 35.41
C LYS A 365 28.03 17.29 34.26
N HIS A 366 27.84 17.73 33.01
CA HIS A 366 28.47 17.13 31.84
C HIS A 366 29.92 17.57 31.63
N ILE A 367 30.37 18.64 32.31
CA ILE A 367 31.69 19.25 32.11
C ILE A 367 32.51 19.40 33.39
N GLN A 368 31.87 19.37 34.57
CA GLN A 368 32.48 19.70 35.86
C GLN A 368 33.72 18.85 36.18
N ASP A 369 33.75 17.59 35.73
CA ASP A 369 34.88 16.70 35.97
C ASP A 369 36.17 17.12 35.23
N PHE A 370 36.05 17.93 34.19
CA PHE A 370 37.16 18.39 33.36
C PHE A 370 37.65 19.80 33.73
N LEU A 371 36.97 20.52 34.62
CA LEU A 371 37.37 21.85 35.06
C LEU A 371 38.55 21.78 36.03
N HIS A 372 39.39 22.82 36.08
CA HIS A 372 40.49 22.92 37.07
C HIS A 372 39.95 22.89 38.51
N ASP A 373 38.98 23.75 38.80
CA ASP A 373 38.26 23.81 40.07
C ASP A 373 36.86 23.20 39.95
N LYS A 374 36.52 22.28 40.87
CA LYS A 374 35.20 21.64 40.93
C LYS A 374 34.22 22.40 41.84
N ASN A 375 34.71 23.27 42.71
CA ASN A 375 33.94 23.98 43.73
C ASN A 375 33.46 25.34 43.20
N ILE A 376 32.55 25.31 42.22
CA ILE A 376 31.97 26.54 41.68
C ILE A 376 30.75 26.94 42.52
N PRO A 377 30.69 28.18 43.06
CA PRO A 377 29.52 28.68 43.79
C PRO A 377 28.25 28.60 42.94
N TYR A 378 27.10 28.31 43.57
CA TYR A 378 25.84 28.16 42.84
C TYR A 378 25.46 29.44 42.08
N SER A 379 25.23 29.29 40.77
CA SER A 379 24.62 30.26 39.87
C SER A 379 23.60 29.56 38.95
N GLN A 380 22.59 30.29 38.49
CA GLN A 380 21.65 29.81 37.47
C GLN A 380 22.34 29.59 36.12
N THR A 381 23.30 30.47 35.78
CA THR A 381 24.10 30.42 34.55
C THR A 381 25.56 30.70 34.87
N TYR A 382 26.47 29.89 34.32
CA TYR A 382 27.91 30.02 34.50
C TYR A 382 28.55 30.50 33.21
N SER A 383 29.47 31.46 33.33
CA SER A 383 30.37 31.85 32.25
C SER A 383 31.61 30.97 32.32
N ILE A 384 31.83 30.14 31.31
CA ILE A 384 32.96 29.21 31.23
C ILE A 384 33.82 29.57 30.04
N SER A 385 35.12 29.72 30.26
CA SER A 385 36.11 29.88 29.20
C SER A 385 36.97 28.63 29.05
N LEU A 386 37.58 28.45 27.88
CA LEU A 386 38.33 27.23 27.53
C LEU A 386 39.53 27.00 28.46
N ASP A 387 40.15 28.07 28.98
CA ASP A 387 41.26 28.02 29.94
C ASP A 387 40.86 27.49 31.32
N MET A 388 39.56 27.45 31.65
CA MET A 388 39.08 26.85 32.89
C MET A 388 39.15 25.30 32.87
N PHE A 389 39.41 24.70 31.71
CA PHE A 389 39.49 23.25 31.53
C PHE A 389 40.91 22.71 31.67
N SER A 390 41.02 21.53 32.29
CA SER A 390 42.27 20.78 32.39
C SER A 390 42.34 19.71 31.29
N THR A 391 43.22 19.91 30.30
CA THR A 391 43.52 18.88 29.29
C THR A 391 44.09 17.61 29.93
N ASN A 392 44.85 17.72 31.02
CA ASN A 392 45.34 16.58 31.80
C ASN A 392 44.20 15.73 32.39
N LYS A 393 43.14 16.35 32.94
CA LYS A 393 41.98 15.60 33.44
C LYS A 393 41.26 14.85 32.32
N LEU A 394 41.07 15.48 31.16
CA LEU A 394 40.48 14.82 29.99
C LEU A 394 41.37 13.69 29.45
N LYS A 395 42.68 13.90 29.39
CA LYS A 395 43.67 12.88 28.98
C LYS A 395 43.61 11.65 29.89
N THR A 396 43.64 11.84 31.20
CA THR A 396 43.51 10.74 32.18
C THR A 396 42.18 10.01 32.02
N TYR A 397 41.09 10.76 31.79
CA TYR A 397 39.78 10.18 31.51
C TYR A 397 39.81 9.29 30.27
N ILE A 398 40.33 9.79 29.14
CA ILE A 398 40.46 9.03 27.87
C ILE A 398 41.27 7.75 28.07
N LEU A 399 42.41 7.82 28.79
CA LEU A 399 43.25 6.66 29.05
C LEU A 399 42.56 5.58 29.89
N SER A 400 41.61 5.96 30.74
CA SER A 400 40.77 5.04 31.53
C SER A 400 39.52 4.52 30.80
N LEU A 401 39.16 5.10 29.65
CA LEU A 401 37.94 4.69 28.93
C LEU A 401 37.92 3.21 28.53
N PRO A 402 39.03 2.57 28.08
CA PRO A 402 39.03 1.15 27.73
C PRO A 402 38.51 0.25 28.84
N ASP A 403 38.74 0.60 30.11
CA ASP A 403 38.30 -0.19 31.27
C ASP A 403 36.77 -0.27 31.41
N LYS A 404 36.03 0.59 30.70
CA LYS A 404 34.57 0.57 30.61
C LYS A 404 34.04 -0.38 29.53
N PHE A 405 34.92 -1.00 28.76
CA PHE A 405 34.61 -1.92 27.66
C PHE A 405 35.17 -3.31 27.95
N THR A 406 34.77 -4.30 27.13
CA THR A 406 35.32 -5.65 27.23
C THR A 406 36.75 -5.65 26.70
N MET A 407 37.71 -5.74 27.61
CA MET A 407 39.13 -5.79 27.30
C MET A 407 39.53 -7.10 26.62
N LEU A 408 40.39 -7.00 25.61
CA LEU A 408 41.02 -8.10 24.89
C LEU A 408 42.53 -8.09 25.15
N LYS A 409 43.27 -8.98 24.48
CA LYS A 409 44.74 -9.04 24.58
C LYS A 409 45.37 -7.76 23.99
N ASN A 410 46.58 -7.42 24.45
CA ASN A 410 47.42 -6.33 23.90
C ASN A 410 46.82 -4.91 23.96
N GLY A 411 45.95 -4.65 24.93
CA GLY A 411 45.32 -3.34 25.14
C GLY A 411 44.24 -2.99 24.11
N GLU A 412 43.76 -4.00 23.39
CA GLU A 412 42.58 -3.87 22.53
C GLU A 412 41.30 -4.02 23.35
N PHE A 413 40.22 -3.40 22.91
CA PHE A 413 38.93 -3.47 23.57
C PHE A 413 37.79 -3.51 22.57
N LEU A 414 36.70 -4.16 22.97
CA LEU A 414 35.53 -4.39 22.14
C LEU A 414 34.49 -3.29 22.36
N VAL A 415 34.12 -2.60 21.28
CA VAL A 415 33.04 -1.63 21.26
C VAL A 415 31.86 -2.25 20.53
N HIS A 416 30.80 -2.60 21.27
CA HIS A 416 29.56 -3.13 20.70
C HIS A 416 28.91 -2.14 19.73
N SER A 417 28.01 -2.64 18.88
CA SER A 417 27.27 -1.84 17.93
C SER A 417 26.57 -0.65 18.58
N TYR A 418 26.50 0.44 17.83
CA TYR A 418 25.82 1.66 18.24
C TYR A 418 25.18 2.30 17.01
N ASN A 419 24.10 3.05 17.23
CA ASN A 419 23.49 3.89 16.22
C ASN A 419 24.06 5.32 16.31
N ARG A 420 23.76 6.17 15.32
CA ARG A 420 24.25 7.56 15.28
C ARG A 420 23.81 8.40 16.49
N ARG A 421 22.58 8.21 16.97
CA ARG A 421 22.06 8.92 18.15
C ARG A 421 22.79 8.51 19.42
N ASP A 422 23.33 7.29 19.49
CA ASP A 422 24.09 6.83 20.64
C ASP A 422 25.41 7.60 20.75
N VAL A 423 26.10 7.87 19.63
CA VAL A 423 27.29 8.73 19.59
C VAL A 423 26.94 10.16 20.01
N ASP A 424 25.82 10.68 19.48
CA ASP A 424 25.33 12.01 19.82
C ASP A 424 24.91 12.14 21.30
N ASN A 425 24.61 11.06 22.00
CA ASN A 425 24.21 11.11 23.41
C ASN A 425 25.27 10.59 24.39
N ASN A 426 26.23 9.78 23.92
CA ASN A 426 27.24 9.13 24.73
C ASN A 426 28.63 9.69 24.45
N PHE A 427 29.10 10.57 25.34
CA PHE A 427 30.41 11.20 25.22
C PHE A 427 31.57 10.19 25.23
N ASN A 428 31.41 9.04 25.90
CA ASN A 428 32.45 8.00 25.90
C ASN A 428 32.64 7.40 24.51
N LEU A 429 31.53 7.10 23.80
CA LEU A 429 31.60 6.58 22.43
C LEU A 429 32.22 7.58 21.47
N TYR A 430 31.88 8.86 21.60
CA TYR A 430 32.52 9.94 20.85
C TYR A 430 34.05 9.96 21.08
N LEU A 431 34.50 10.00 22.33
CA LEU A 431 35.94 10.01 22.66
C LEU A 431 36.68 8.79 22.13
N ILE A 432 36.06 7.61 22.22
CA ILE A 432 36.64 6.39 21.64
C ILE A 432 36.74 6.50 20.12
N GLN A 433 35.77 7.10 19.44
CA GLN A 433 35.86 7.29 17.99
C GLN A 433 37.03 8.20 17.58
N GLU A 434 37.27 9.27 18.35
CA GLU A 434 38.30 10.27 18.07
C GLU A 434 39.73 9.81 18.43
N PHE A 435 39.90 9.05 19.53
CA PHE A 435 41.22 8.73 20.09
C PHE A 435 41.63 7.25 19.97
N SER A 436 40.94 6.45 19.16
CA SER A 436 41.31 5.05 18.96
C SER A 436 41.22 4.62 17.52
N ASP A 437 42.15 3.76 17.12
CA ASP A 437 42.16 3.14 15.81
C ASP A 437 41.18 1.96 15.80
N ALA A 438 40.35 1.89 14.76
CA ALA A 438 39.53 0.72 14.49
C ALA A 438 40.38 -0.32 13.75
N LEU A 439 40.66 -1.43 14.41
CA LEU A 439 41.59 -2.44 13.91
C LEU A 439 40.86 -3.53 13.15
N ARG A 440 39.84 -4.10 13.79
CA ARG A 440 39.05 -5.24 13.30
C ARG A 440 37.58 -5.03 13.62
N MET A 441 36.71 -5.75 12.92
CA MET A 441 35.30 -5.84 13.24
C MET A 441 34.88 -7.29 13.41
N ARG A 442 33.95 -7.50 14.35
CA ARG A 442 33.27 -8.76 14.58
C ARG A 442 31.83 -8.65 14.09
N ILE A 443 31.40 -9.61 13.29
CA ILE A 443 30.00 -9.74 12.83
C ILE A 443 29.39 -10.98 13.47
N PHE A 444 28.28 -10.80 14.19
CA PHE A 444 27.61 -11.84 14.97
C PHE A 444 26.28 -12.19 14.31
N PRO A 445 26.05 -13.42 13.84
CA PRO A 445 24.70 -13.88 13.49
C PRO A 445 23.82 -13.87 14.73
N GLN A 446 22.70 -13.13 14.72
CA GLN A 446 21.84 -13.03 15.90
C GLN A 446 21.11 -14.34 16.17
N THR A 447 21.04 -14.73 17.44
CA THR A 447 20.29 -15.91 17.86
C THR A 447 18.83 -15.52 18.11
N GLY A 448 17.89 -16.34 17.63
CA GLY A 448 16.46 -16.12 17.83
C GLY A 448 15.77 -15.27 16.75
N ALA A 449 16.48 -14.73 15.76
CA ALA A 449 15.86 -14.14 14.58
C ALA A 449 15.04 -15.21 13.83
N ILE A 450 13.83 -14.87 13.43
CA ILE A 450 12.89 -15.77 12.74
C ILE A 450 12.31 -15.06 11.51
N VAL A 451 11.75 -15.83 10.57
CA VAL A 451 11.12 -15.25 9.38
C VAL A 451 9.77 -14.64 9.75
N GLY A 452 8.93 -15.37 10.48
CA GLY A 452 7.61 -14.94 10.89
C GLY A 452 6.66 -16.13 10.91
N LEU A 453 6.30 -16.59 12.11
CA LEU A 453 5.69 -17.90 12.32
C LEU A 453 4.37 -18.06 11.56
N GLN A 454 3.62 -16.98 11.36
CA GLN A 454 2.35 -16.99 10.62
C GLN A 454 2.46 -17.38 9.14
N PHE A 455 3.65 -17.27 8.54
CA PHE A 455 3.83 -17.49 7.10
C PHE A 455 4.28 -18.91 6.76
N ASP A 456 4.83 -19.64 7.73
CA ASP A 456 5.36 -21.00 7.56
C ASP A 456 6.20 -21.18 6.30
N VAL A 457 7.15 -20.26 6.10
CA VAL A 457 7.93 -20.15 4.86
C VAL A 457 8.71 -21.43 4.56
N PHE A 458 9.15 -22.14 5.60
CA PHE A 458 9.88 -23.40 5.48
C PHE A 458 8.99 -24.65 5.58
N GLY A 459 7.68 -24.51 5.81
CA GLY A 459 6.73 -25.62 5.91
C GLY A 459 6.85 -26.45 7.20
N PHE A 460 7.61 -25.99 8.19
CA PHE A 460 7.80 -26.70 9.46
C PHE A 460 6.50 -26.83 10.24
N TRP A 461 5.68 -25.78 10.27
CA TRP A 461 4.39 -25.81 10.98
C TRP A 461 3.43 -26.78 10.30
N LYS A 462 3.34 -26.77 8.96
CA LYS A 462 2.54 -27.73 8.19
C LYS A 462 2.89 -29.17 8.56
N ASN A 463 4.18 -29.50 8.65
CA ASN A 463 4.65 -30.83 9.03
C ASN A 463 4.33 -31.18 10.49
N ILE A 464 4.56 -30.24 11.43
CA ILE A 464 4.24 -30.45 12.85
C ILE A 464 2.73 -30.67 13.03
N ARG A 465 1.88 -29.88 12.36
CA ARG A 465 0.41 -30.02 12.46
C ARG A 465 -0.11 -31.38 12.02
N GLN A 466 0.49 -32.01 11.02
CA GLN A 466 0.08 -33.35 10.57
C GLN A 466 0.26 -34.42 11.66
N SER A 467 1.17 -34.20 12.61
CA SER A 467 1.42 -35.11 13.74
C SER A 467 0.55 -34.82 14.97
N LEU A 468 -0.22 -33.73 14.99
CA LEU A 468 -1.03 -33.34 16.14
C LEU A 468 -2.47 -33.86 16.04
N PRO A 469 -3.06 -34.37 17.13
CA PRO A 469 -4.47 -34.71 17.19
C PRO A 469 -5.38 -33.50 16.92
N PHE A 470 -6.58 -33.75 16.38
CA PHE A 470 -7.53 -32.70 16.03
C PHE A 470 -8.00 -31.89 17.24
N GLU A 471 -8.11 -32.53 18.41
CA GLU A 471 -8.50 -31.91 19.68
C GLU A 471 -7.46 -30.86 20.12
N VAL A 472 -6.17 -31.17 19.95
CA VAL A 472 -5.05 -30.27 20.25
C VAL A 472 -5.04 -29.07 19.30
N LEU A 473 -5.33 -29.29 18.02
CA LEU A 473 -5.41 -28.21 17.02
C LEU A 473 -6.57 -27.25 17.27
N ARG A 474 -7.67 -27.70 17.89
CA ARG A 474 -8.79 -26.84 18.30
C ARG A 474 -8.51 -26.07 19.60
N ASN A 475 -7.70 -26.62 20.50
CA ASN A 475 -7.37 -25.98 21.77
C ASN A 475 -5.94 -25.39 21.76
N GLN A 476 -5.80 -24.18 21.22
CA GLN A 476 -4.51 -23.48 21.15
C GLN A 476 -3.89 -23.14 22.52
N GLN A 477 -4.63 -23.31 23.62
CA GLN A 477 -4.11 -23.07 24.97
C GLN A 477 -3.53 -24.33 25.62
N SER A 478 -3.70 -25.51 25.02
CA SER A 478 -3.18 -26.76 25.57
C SER A 478 -1.64 -26.73 25.67
N SER A 479 -1.11 -27.48 26.62
CA SER A 479 0.34 -27.63 26.80
C SER A 479 1.01 -28.20 25.54
N GLU A 480 0.36 -29.18 24.90
CA GLU A 480 0.87 -29.84 23.70
C GLU A 480 0.95 -28.89 22.50
N TYR A 481 -0.07 -28.03 22.31
CA TYR A 481 -0.05 -27.03 21.24
C TYR A 481 1.06 -25.99 21.49
N LYS A 482 1.22 -25.53 22.73
CA LYS A 482 2.28 -24.59 23.11
C LYS A 482 3.67 -25.18 22.93
N GLU A 483 3.86 -26.45 23.25
CA GLU A 483 5.12 -27.16 23.05
C GLU A 483 5.43 -27.33 21.55
N ALA A 484 4.43 -27.69 20.75
CA ALA A 484 4.56 -27.77 19.30
C ALA A 484 4.91 -26.40 18.67
N LEU A 485 4.29 -25.31 19.14
CA LEU A 485 4.59 -23.96 18.70
C LEU A 485 6.02 -23.53 19.08
N LYS A 486 6.47 -23.86 20.30
CA LYS A 486 7.85 -23.59 20.74
C LYS A 486 8.88 -24.37 19.91
N LYS A 487 8.58 -25.63 19.60
CA LYS A 487 9.42 -26.45 18.69
C LYS A 487 9.48 -25.84 17.30
N TYR A 488 8.35 -25.36 16.77
CA TYR A 488 8.30 -24.67 15.49
C TYR A 488 9.16 -23.40 15.50
N GLU A 489 9.04 -22.55 16.53
CA GLU A 489 9.87 -21.34 16.68
C GLU A 489 11.36 -21.66 16.70
N GLN A 490 11.76 -22.70 17.44
CA GLN A 490 13.16 -23.13 17.52
C GLN A 490 13.69 -23.62 16.17
N GLN A 491 12.90 -24.40 15.42
CA GLN A 491 13.28 -24.87 14.09
C GLN A 491 13.45 -23.70 13.10
N GLU A 492 12.52 -22.74 13.09
CA GLU A 492 12.63 -21.56 12.23
C GLU A 492 13.86 -20.71 12.60
N ALA A 493 14.10 -20.48 13.89
CA ALA A 493 15.25 -19.70 14.34
C ALA A 493 16.60 -20.35 13.97
N GLN A 494 16.69 -21.68 14.08
CA GLN A 494 17.88 -22.44 13.72
C GLN A 494 18.15 -22.39 12.21
N GLU A 495 17.10 -22.53 11.39
CA GLU A 495 17.20 -22.45 9.93
C GLU A 495 17.65 -21.04 9.48
N VAL A 496 17.04 -19.98 10.05
CA VAL A 496 17.42 -18.59 9.78
C VAL A 496 18.89 -18.34 10.13
N LYS A 497 19.33 -18.78 11.32
CA LYS A 497 20.73 -18.63 11.74
C LYS A 497 21.69 -19.34 10.79
N SER A 498 21.35 -20.56 10.37
CA SER A 498 22.19 -21.38 9.48
C SER A 498 22.33 -20.72 8.10
N ARG A 499 21.24 -20.21 7.53
CA ARG A 499 21.24 -19.46 6.27
C ARG A 499 22.01 -18.14 6.38
N CYS A 500 21.87 -17.42 7.49
CA CYS A 500 22.62 -16.19 7.78
C CYS A 500 24.13 -16.45 7.80
N ILE A 501 24.57 -17.49 8.50
CA ILE A 501 25.97 -17.91 8.55
C ILE A 501 26.49 -18.25 7.14
N ALA A 502 25.75 -19.04 6.37
CA ALA A 502 26.15 -19.40 5.01
C ALA A 502 26.29 -18.17 4.10
N SER A 503 25.38 -17.20 4.21
CA SER A 503 25.46 -15.96 3.45
C SER A 503 26.65 -15.09 3.86
N LEU A 504 26.91 -14.95 5.17
CA LEU A 504 28.06 -14.22 5.68
C LEU A 504 29.38 -14.84 5.25
N LYS A 505 29.52 -16.18 5.28
CA LYS A 505 30.72 -16.88 4.78
C LYS A 505 31.03 -16.49 3.34
N LYS A 506 29.99 -16.48 2.48
CA LYS A 506 30.11 -16.11 1.06
C LYS A 506 30.45 -14.63 0.87
N GLU A 507 29.91 -13.74 1.69
CA GLU A 507 30.07 -12.30 1.54
C GLU A 507 31.38 -11.76 2.13
N LEU A 508 31.81 -12.31 3.27
CA LEU A 508 33.04 -11.93 3.97
C LEU A 508 34.25 -12.77 3.53
N ASN A 509 34.03 -13.84 2.76
CA ASN A 509 35.05 -14.79 2.34
C ASN A 509 35.93 -15.29 3.51
N THR A 510 35.28 -15.56 4.64
CA THR A 510 35.90 -15.90 5.92
C THR A 510 35.03 -16.92 6.65
N GLU A 511 35.65 -17.83 7.41
CA GLU A 511 34.94 -18.81 8.23
C GLU A 511 34.51 -18.23 9.58
N ILE A 512 33.46 -18.81 10.16
CA ILE A 512 32.99 -18.44 11.50
C ILE A 512 33.93 -19.00 12.56
N THR A 513 34.21 -18.22 13.60
CA THR A 513 35.01 -18.68 14.75
C THR A 513 34.23 -19.69 15.61
N GLU A 514 34.95 -20.43 16.45
CA GLU A 514 34.34 -21.33 17.45
C GLU A 514 33.40 -20.58 18.41
N ASP A 515 33.72 -19.32 18.70
CA ASP A 515 32.93 -18.41 19.52
C ASP A 515 31.69 -17.83 18.81
N GLY A 516 31.43 -18.22 17.54
CA GLY A 516 30.20 -17.89 16.83
C GLY A 516 30.16 -16.52 16.17
N PHE A 517 31.30 -15.94 15.78
CA PHE A 517 31.36 -14.67 15.05
C PHE A 517 32.35 -14.70 13.88
N PHE A 518 32.24 -13.75 12.96
CA PHE A 518 33.24 -13.52 11.92
C PHE A 518 34.14 -12.37 12.35
N GLU A 519 35.46 -12.56 12.31
CA GLU A 519 36.42 -11.50 12.61
C GLU A 519 37.24 -11.16 11.37
N ILE A 520 37.19 -9.89 10.95
CA ILE A 520 37.86 -9.39 9.75
C ILE A 520 38.49 -8.00 10.02
N PRO A 521 39.47 -7.57 9.21
CA PRO A 521 39.99 -6.21 9.27
C PRO A 521 38.86 -5.17 9.18
N TYR A 522 39.01 -4.05 9.89
CA TYR A 522 38.01 -3.00 9.86
C TYR A 522 37.97 -2.32 8.49
N ASP A 523 36.79 -2.33 7.87
CA ASP A 523 36.49 -1.57 6.66
C ASP A 523 35.13 -0.89 6.83
N HIS A 524 35.14 0.44 6.88
CA HIS A 524 33.94 1.26 7.06
C HIS A 524 32.92 1.06 5.92
N ASN A 525 33.37 0.95 4.67
CA ASN A 525 32.49 0.81 3.52
C ASN A 525 31.84 -0.58 3.51
N LEU A 526 32.63 -1.62 3.77
CA LEU A 526 32.11 -2.98 3.91
C LEU A 526 31.11 -3.09 5.05
N LEU A 527 31.41 -2.53 6.23
CA LEU A 527 30.50 -2.53 7.38
C LEU A 527 29.17 -1.83 7.03
N SER A 528 29.23 -0.69 6.35
CA SER A 528 28.05 0.05 5.90
C SER A 528 27.17 -0.79 4.96
N VAL A 529 27.78 -1.57 4.07
CA VAL A 529 27.07 -2.49 3.17
C VAL A 529 26.46 -3.65 3.95
N ILE A 530 27.22 -4.30 4.83
CA ILE A 530 26.80 -5.47 5.61
C ILE A 530 25.62 -5.13 6.53
N VAL A 531 25.71 -4.04 7.31
CA VAL A 531 24.62 -3.57 8.19
C VAL A 531 23.31 -3.35 7.42
N LYS A 532 23.38 -2.81 6.20
CA LYS A 532 22.20 -2.58 5.35
C LYS A 532 21.67 -3.86 4.72
N ARG A 533 22.53 -4.79 4.30
CA ARG A 533 22.13 -6.04 3.64
C ARG A 533 21.57 -7.08 4.61
N PHE A 534 22.03 -7.06 5.86
CA PHE A 534 21.56 -7.94 6.93
C PHE A 534 20.59 -7.23 7.90
N TYR A 535 20.04 -6.08 7.47
CA TYR A 535 18.94 -5.37 8.13
C TYR A 535 19.19 -4.99 9.59
N PHE A 536 20.44 -4.71 9.98
CA PHE A 536 20.77 -4.38 11.36
C PHE A 536 20.16 -3.04 11.79
N LYS A 537 19.47 -3.07 12.93
CA LYS A 537 18.87 -1.93 13.65
C LYS A 537 19.14 -1.96 15.15
N GLY A 538 19.45 -3.13 15.70
CA GLY A 538 19.85 -3.30 17.09
C GLY A 538 20.08 -4.77 17.44
N THR A 539 20.47 -5.00 18.69
CA THR A 539 20.73 -6.34 19.23
C THR A 539 19.45 -6.95 19.80
N ILE A 540 19.18 -8.20 19.44
CA ILE A 540 18.10 -9.04 19.98
C ILE A 540 18.53 -9.50 21.38
N GLY A 541 17.73 -9.16 22.38
CA GLY A 541 17.88 -9.58 23.77
C GLY A 541 16.82 -10.62 24.17
N GLU A 542 17.03 -11.27 25.32
CA GLU A 542 16.14 -12.32 25.84
C GLU A 542 14.72 -11.82 26.17
N LYS A 543 14.58 -10.52 26.47
CA LYS A 543 13.30 -9.89 26.82
C LYS A 543 12.55 -9.34 25.62
N ASP A 544 13.11 -9.48 24.41
CA ASP A 544 12.46 -8.97 23.22
C ASP A 544 11.23 -9.78 22.87
N GLU A 545 10.19 -9.06 22.46
CA GLU A 545 8.96 -9.68 22.00
C GLU A 545 9.15 -10.32 20.61
N LEU A 546 8.27 -11.27 20.29
CA LEU A 546 8.31 -12.01 19.02
C LEU A 546 8.39 -11.06 17.80
N HIS A 547 7.59 -10.01 17.80
CA HIS A 547 7.52 -9.05 16.69
C HIS A 547 8.82 -8.27 16.43
N GLN A 548 9.76 -8.23 17.39
CA GLN A 548 11.09 -7.62 17.23
C GLN A 548 12.12 -8.60 16.62
N ARG A 549 11.80 -9.90 16.68
CA ARG A 549 12.58 -11.02 16.16
C ARG A 549 12.11 -11.50 14.78
N GLU A 550 10.90 -11.10 14.36
CA GLU A 550 10.30 -11.46 13.08
C GLU A 550 10.75 -10.54 11.93
N PHE A 551 11.42 -11.14 10.94
CA PHE A 551 11.84 -10.46 9.72
C PHE A 551 10.65 -9.97 8.89
N LEU A 552 9.59 -10.77 8.79
CA LEU A 552 8.42 -10.51 7.98
C LEU A 552 7.21 -10.17 8.85
N THR A 553 6.41 -9.26 8.34
CA THR A 553 5.08 -8.94 8.86
C THR A 553 4.08 -8.85 7.72
N HIS A 554 2.80 -8.83 8.07
CA HIS A 554 1.72 -8.61 7.12
C HIS A 554 1.79 -7.19 6.55
N SER A 555 1.62 -7.05 5.23
CA SER A 555 1.58 -5.71 4.65
C SER A 555 0.37 -4.93 5.16
N ASN A 556 0.61 -3.80 5.82
CA ASN A 556 -0.45 -2.90 6.26
C ASN A 556 -1.17 -2.28 5.05
N LEU A 557 -2.44 -2.64 4.86
CA LEU A 557 -3.34 -2.00 3.91
C LEU A 557 -3.77 -0.64 4.48
N THR A 558 -2.97 0.39 4.23
CA THR A 558 -3.23 1.77 4.69
C THR A 558 -4.25 2.53 3.83
N SER A 559 -4.74 1.92 2.75
CA SER A 559 -5.75 2.50 1.86
C SER A 559 -7.04 1.70 1.87
N ASN A 560 -8.18 2.38 1.76
CA ASN A 560 -9.52 1.79 1.55
C ASN A 560 -9.61 0.95 0.27
N PHE A 561 -8.59 1.00 -0.60
CA PHE A 561 -8.47 0.20 -1.80
C PHE A 561 -7.43 -0.92 -1.62
N ALA A 562 -7.87 -2.17 -1.63
CA ALA A 562 -6.99 -3.34 -1.69
C ALA A 562 -6.45 -3.50 -3.12
N GLN A 563 -5.13 -3.45 -3.26
CA GLN A 563 -4.46 -3.45 -4.57
C GLN A 563 -4.43 -4.86 -5.16
N TYR A 564 -4.58 -5.00 -6.48
CA TYR A 564 -4.50 -6.31 -7.14
C TYR A 564 -3.09 -6.89 -7.14
N CYS A 565 -2.98 -8.20 -6.97
CA CYS A 565 -1.71 -8.92 -6.82
C CYS A 565 -1.09 -9.23 -8.20
N ALA A 566 0.06 -8.61 -8.50
CA ALA A 566 0.86 -8.87 -9.71
C ALA A 566 2.37 -8.85 -9.38
N PRO A 567 2.86 -9.83 -8.60
CA PRO A 567 4.27 -9.93 -8.26
C PRO A 567 5.12 -10.29 -9.49
N GLN A 568 6.40 -9.91 -9.48
CA GLN A 568 7.40 -10.37 -10.45
C GLN A 568 8.56 -10.99 -9.67
N LEU A 569 9.03 -12.18 -10.04
CA LEU A 569 10.09 -12.87 -9.30
C LEU A 569 11.36 -12.02 -9.35
N SER A 570 12.02 -11.90 -8.20
CA SER A 570 13.33 -11.29 -8.16
C SER A 570 14.38 -12.25 -8.74
N GLU A 571 15.23 -11.76 -9.64
CA GLU A 571 16.40 -12.50 -10.12
C GLU A 571 17.40 -12.83 -9.00
N ALA A 572 17.38 -12.06 -7.92
CA ALA A 572 18.21 -12.26 -6.74
C ALA A 572 17.35 -12.67 -5.54
N THR A 573 17.88 -13.59 -4.73
CA THR A 573 17.34 -13.93 -3.42
C THR A 573 17.67 -12.86 -2.39
N ASN A 574 16.98 -12.89 -1.25
CA ASN A 574 17.28 -12.01 -0.14
C ASN A 574 18.72 -12.26 0.34
N PRO A 575 19.55 -11.22 0.46
CA PRO A 575 20.97 -11.41 0.73
C PRO A 575 21.26 -11.93 2.14
N ALA A 576 20.37 -11.80 3.10
CA ALA A 576 20.65 -12.19 4.48
C ALA A 576 20.46 -13.70 4.69
N ILE A 577 19.39 -14.27 4.14
CA ILE A 577 19.00 -15.67 4.40
C ILE A 577 18.70 -16.46 3.12
N ASP A 578 19.09 -15.95 1.95
CA ASP A 578 18.91 -16.61 0.65
C ASP A 578 17.44 -16.99 0.36
N LEU A 579 16.51 -16.18 0.86
CA LEU A 579 15.08 -16.43 0.69
C LEU A 579 14.60 -15.81 -0.64
N PRO A 580 14.00 -16.59 -1.56
CA PRO A 580 13.48 -16.03 -2.80
C PRO A 580 12.25 -15.15 -2.51
N TYR A 581 12.06 -14.12 -3.33
CA TYR A 581 10.99 -13.16 -3.13
C TYR A 581 10.54 -12.54 -4.44
N PHE A 582 9.39 -11.90 -4.42
CA PHE A 582 8.84 -11.15 -5.52
C PHE A 582 8.99 -9.64 -5.33
N TRP A 583 9.21 -8.93 -6.43
CA TRP A 583 8.96 -7.50 -6.53
C TRP A 583 7.47 -7.23 -6.71
N CYS A 584 6.86 -6.66 -5.67
CA CYS A 584 5.51 -6.14 -5.73
C CYS A 584 5.56 -4.62 -5.56
N ARG A 585 5.41 -3.87 -6.67
CA ARG A 585 5.40 -2.39 -6.68
C ARG A 585 6.69 -1.77 -6.11
N GLY A 586 7.82 -2.43 -6.29
CA GLY A 586 9.13 -2.05 -5.77
C GLY A 586 9.27 -2.21 -4.26
N LYS A 587 8.52 -3.14 -3.67
CA LYS A 587 8.76 -3.71 -2.34
C LYS A 587 8.99 -5.22 -2.48
N GLU A 588 9.81 -5.76 -1.59
CA GLU A 588 10.02 -7.20 -1.45
C GLU A 588 8.74 -7.84 -0.88
N CYS A 589 8.26 -8.90 -1.51
CA CYS A 589 7.10 -9.69 -1.10
C CYS A 589 7.49 -11.16 -1.08
N PHE A 590 7.54 -11.75 0.10
CA PHE A 590 8.03 -13.11 0.34
C PHE A 590 6.91 -14.16 0.33
N HIS A 591 5.66 -13.72 0.35
CA HIS A 591 4.49 -14.58 0.26
C HIS A 591 3.36 -13.79 -0.40
N ASN A 592 3.00 -14.18 -1.63
CA ASN A 592 1.96 -13.52 -2.43
C ASN A 592 0.62 -14.28 -2.34
N ASN A 593 -0.47 -13.67 -2.83
CA ASN A 593 -1.82 -14.23 -2.73
C ASN A 593 -2.25 -15.06 -3.96
N LEU A 594 -1.29 -15.62 -4.70
CA LEU A 594 -1.57 -16.38 -5.93
C LEU A 594 -1.55 -17.91 -5.71
N GLY A 595 -1.26 -18.36 -4.49
CA GLY A 595 -1.19 -19.78 -4.12
C GLY A 595 -2.44 -20.60 -4.44
N THR A 596 -3.63 -20.00 -4.33
CA THR A 596 -4.93 -20.66 -4.56
C THR A 596 -5.57 -20.25 -5.89
N GLN A 597 -4.78 -19.75 -6.84
CA GLN A 597 -5.28 -19.12 -8.07
C GLN A 597 -5.12 -20.00 -9.31
N THR A 598 -4.90 -21.30 -9.13
CA THR A 598 -4.80 -22.33 -10.17
C THR A 598 -5.86 -23.41 -9.96
N LEU A 599 -6.24 -24.12 -11.02
CA LEU A 599 -7.23 -25.21 -10.92
C LEU A 599 -6.75 -26.40 -10.08
N GLU A 600 -5.43 -26.58 -9.95
CA GLU A 600 -4.81 -27.61 -9.11
C GLU A 600 -5.10 -27.37 -7.62
N GLU A 601 -5.05 -26.11 -7.18
CA GLU A 601 -5.15 -25.73 -5.77
C GLU A 601 -6.58 -25.33 -5.36
N GLU A 602 -7.45 -24.99 -6.32
CA GLU A 602 -8.85 -24.60 -6.08
C GLU A 602 -9.86 -25.47 -6.83
N ILE A 603 -10.66 -26.20 -6.04
CA ILE A 603 -11.69 -27.12 -6.53
C ILE A 603 -13.06 -26.43 -6.55
N ASN A 604 -13.28 -25.44 -5.66
CA ASN A 604 -14.56 -24.78 -5.51
C ASN A 604 -14.73 -23.67 -6.56
N TRP A 605 -15.65 -23.88 -7.51
CA TRP A 605 -15.90 -22.94 -8.60
C TRP A 605 -16.45 -21.57 -8.16
N TYR A 606 -17.07 -21.48 -6.98
CA TYR A 606 -17.52 -20.18 -6.42
C TYR A 606 -16.33 -19.21 -6.24
N ASN A 607 -15.14 -19.76 -5.99
CA ASN A 607 -13.89 -19.03 -5.79
C ASN A 607 -13.13 -18.75 -7.08
N TYR A 608 -13.59 -19.23 -8.25
CA TYR A 608 -12.89 -19.00 -9.51
C TYR A 608 -12.69 -17.51 -9.77
N THR A 609 -11.49 -17.20 -10.23
CA THR A 609 -11.02 -15.86 -10.59
C THR A 609 -10.65 -15.87 -12.06
N LEU A 610 -10.27 -14.71 -12.60
CA LEU A 610 -9.80 -14.60 -13.99
C LEU A 610 -8.71 -15.61 -14.32
N PHE A 611 -7.82 -15.94 -13.36
CA PHE A 611 -6.76 -16.93 -13.55
C PHE A 611 -7.31 -18.33 -13.84
N HIS A 612 -8.25 -18.79 -13.02
CA HIS A 612 -8.96 -20.06 -13.21
C HIS A 612 -9.69 -20.11 -14.55
N LEU A 613 -10.45 -19.05 -14.86
CA LEU A 613 -11.23 -18.98 -16.10
C LEU A 613 -10.33 -18.99 -17.34
N SER A 614 -9.18 -18.31 -17.27
CA SER A 614 -8.18 -18.29 -18.35
C SER A 614 -7.53 -19.67 -18.54
N GLU A 615 -7.20 -20.36 -17.45
CA GLU A 615 -6.66 -21.73 -17.46
C GLU A 615 -7.66 -22.71 -18.11
N ILE A 616 -8.95 -22.62 -17.77
CA ILE A 616 -10.03 -23.46 -18.32
C ILE A 616 -10.13 -23.33 -19.85
N ILE A 617 -9.96 -22.14 -20.42
CA ILE A 617 -10.02 -21.92 -21.88
C ILE A 617 -8.66 -22.13 -22.58
N GLY A 618 -7.68 -22.69 -21.87
CA GLY A 618 -6.39 -23.11 -22.45
C GLY A 618 -5.29 -22.06 -22.41
N PHE A 619 -5.45 -20.99 -21.63
CA PHE A 619 -4.46 -19.92 -21.48
C PHE A 619 -4.11 -19.74 -19.99
N PRO A 620 -3.32 -20.64 -19.38
CA PRO A 620 -2.85 -20.43 -18.01
C PRO A 620 -2.02 -19.15 -17.93
N MET A 621 -2.27 -18.34 -16.89
CA MET A 621 -1.70 -16.99 -16.73
C MET A 621 -0.79 -16.89 -15.51
N LEU A 622 -0.57 -18.01 -14.83
CA LEU A 622 0.30 -18.16 -13.68
C LEU A 622 1.24 -19.35 -13.91
N HIS A 623 2.49 -19.20 -13.50
CA HIS A 623 3.47 -20.29 -13.46
C HIS A 623 4.08 -20.40 -12.06
N LYS A 624 4.40 -21.63 -11.66
CA LYS A 624 4.99 -21.93 -10.36
C LYS A 624 6.48 -21.59 -10.37
N THR A 625 6.94 -20.86 -9.35
CA THR A 625 8.35 -20.50 -9.13
C THR A 625 8.80 -20.96 -7.75
N VAL A 626 10.08 -20.81 -7.45
CA VAL A 626 10.67 -21.11 -6.13
C VAL A 626 10.08 -20.29 -4.97
N ALA A 627 9.51 -19.10 -5.25
CA ALA A 627 8.89 -18.25 -4.24
C ALA A 627 7.36 -18.40 -4.15
N GLY A 628 6.75 -19.16 -5.06
CA GLY A 628 5.29 -19.23 -5.25
C GLY A 628 4.88 -18.97 -6.70
N TYR A 629 3.62 -18.63 -6.94
CA TYR A 629 3.15 -18.37 -8.31
C TYR A 629 3.49 -16.96 -8.78
N GLU A 630 3.90 -16.86 -10.04
CA GLU A 630 4.17 -15.60 -10.75
C GLU A 630 3.19 -15.48 -11.93
N PRO A 631 2.62 -14.29 -12.19
CA PRO A 631 1.81 -14.06 -13.37
C PRO A 631 2.64 -13.83 -14.63
N GLU A 632 2.02 -14.09 -15.79
CA GLU A 632 2.56 -13.70 -17.10
C GLU A 632 2.69 -12.17 -17.26
N PRO A 633 3.61 -11.66 -18.10
CA PRO A 633 3.82 -10.21 -18.30
C PRO A 633 2.57 -9.43 -18.75
N THR A 634 1.68 -10.08 -19.49
CA THR A 634 0.39 -9.53 -19.93
C THR A 634 -0.52 -9.19 -18.75
N VAL A 635 -0.50 -10.03 -17.71
CA VAL A 635 -1.21 -9.81 -16.44
C VAL A 635 -0.62 -8.61 -15.70
N TRP A 636 0.71 -8.47 -15.67
CA TRP A 636 1.36 -7.34 -14.97
C TRP A 636 0.93 -6.01 -15.55
N GLN A 637 0.90 -5.89 -16.88
CA GLN A 637 0.47 -4.68 -17.58
C GLN A 637 -1.01 -4.38 -17.29
N PHE A 638 -1.88 -5.39 -17.42
CA PHE A 638 -3.31 -5.28 -17.13
C PHE A 638 -3.59 -4.84 -15.69
N ILE A 639 -2.96 -5.49 -14.70
CA ILE A 639 -3.12 -5.14 -13.29
C ILE A 639 -2.52 -3.77 -12.97
N ALA A 640 -1.41 -3.38 -13.61
CA ALA A 640 -0.80 -2.07 -13.43
C ALA A 640 -1.72 -0.94 -13.90
N ILE A 641 -2.34 -1.10 -15.08
CA ILE A 641 -3.34 -0.18 -15.62
C ILE A 641 -4.55 -0.15 -14.69
N THR A 642 -5.10 -1.32 -14.38
CA THR A 642 -6.30 -1.49 -13.55
C THR A 642 -6.17 -0.83 -12.17
N ASN A 643 -5.07 -1.09 -11.44
CA ASN A 643 -4.81 -0.47 -10.14
C ASN A 643 -4.79 1.07 -10.22
N LYS A 644 -4.41 1.63 -11.37
CA LYS A 644 -4.31 3.08 -11.57
C LYS A 644 -5.61 3.67 -12.08
N VAL A 645 -6.36 2.95 -12.91
CA VAL A 645 -7.75 3.29 -13.30
C VAL A 645 -8.59 3.48 -12.05
N MET A 646 -8.52 2.54 -11.09
CA MET A 646 -9.25 2.65 -9.82
C MET A 646 -8.85 3.85 -8.94
N GLN A 647 -7.61 4.34 -9.08
CA GLN A 647 -7.10 5.46 -8.28
C GLN A 647 -7.16 6.82 -8.99
N LYS A 648 -7.20 6.83 -10.33
CA LYS A 648 -6.90 7.99 -11.18
C LYS A 648 -7.75 8.03 -12.45
N PHE A 649 -8.93 7.43 -12.41
CA PHE A 649 -9.84 7.24 -13.56
C PHE A 649 -9.87 8.44 -14.52
N ARG A 650 -10.14 9.65 -14.00
CA ARG A 650 -10.24 10.89 -14.80
C ARG A 650 -8.94 11.34 -15.46
N ARG A 651 -7.78 10.96 -14.90
CA ARG A 651 -6.45 11.49 -15.27
C ARG A 651 -5.69 10.55 -16.21
N LEU A 652 -6.12 9.30 -16.32
CA LEU A 652 -5.63 8.33 -17.31
C LEU A 652 -6.23 8.52 -18.71
N LYS A 653 -7.12 9.49 -18.89
CA LYS A 653 -7.67 9.87 -20.20
C LYS A 653 -6.65 10.69 -21.00
N CYS A 654 -6.47 10.32 -22.28
CA CYS A 654 -5.77 11.15 -23.25
C CYS A 654 -6.57 12.43 -23.48
N ARG A 655 -5.93 13.60 -23.37
CA ARG A 655 -6.61 14.90 -23.53
C ARG A 655 -6.96 15.21 -24.99
N ALA A 656 -6.28 14.58 -25.95
CA ALA A 656 -6.50 14.81 -27.38
C ALA A 656 -7.64 13.95 -27.94
N CYS A 657 -7.62 12.64 -27.76
CA CYS A 657 -8.62 11.73 -28.34
C CYS A 657 -9.65 11.19 -27.33
N GLY A 658 -9.46 11.42 -26.02
CA GLY A 658 -10.38 10.93 -25.01
C GLY A 658 -10.29 9.44 -24.65
N HIS A 659 -9.43 8.66 -25.31
CA HIS A 659 -9.21 7.26 -24.96
C HIS A 659 -8.31 7.08 -23.73
N MET A 660 -8.34 5.89 -23.14
CA MET A 660 -7.45 5.49 -22.06
C MET A 660 -5.98 5.45 -22.51
N MET A 661 -5.09 5.90 -21.65
CA MET A 661 -3.63 5.75 -21.82
C MET A 661 -3.14 4.44 -21.20
N PHE A 662 -2.21 3.77 -21.88
CA PHE A 662 -1.62 2.48 -21.50
C PHE A 662 -0.22 2.68 -20.94
N THR A 663 0.34 1.70 -20.23
CA THR A 663 1.69 1.80 -19.68
C THR A 663 2.75 1.75 -20.78
N GLU A 664 3.59 2.79 -20.89
CA GLU A 664 4.69 2.90 -21.87
C GLU A 664 5.89 2.01 -21.48
N ARG A 665 6.34 2.15 -20.23
CA ARG A 665 7.54 1.46 -19.72
C ARG A 665 7.41 1.08 -18.26
N THR A 666 7.98 -0.07 -17.92
CA THR A 666 8.18 -0.46 -16.53
C THR A 666 9.46 0.22 -16.04
N SER A 667 9.40 0.88 -14.90
CA SER A 667 10.64 1.12 -14.15
C SER A 667 11.05 -0.19 -13.48
N GLY A 668 12.34 -0.43 -13.34
CA GLY A 668 12.86 -1.60 -12.62
C GLY A 668 12.13 -1.78 -11.28
N PHE A 669 12.03 -3.04 -10.84
CA PHE A 669 11.30 -3.44 -9.63
C PHE A 669 9.76 -3.32 -9.76
N ASN A 670 9.20 -3.63 -10.93
CA ASN A 670 7.75 -3.76 -11.17
C ASN A 670 6.95 -2.48 -10.81
N ARG A 671 7.38 -1.32 -11.32
CA ARG A 671 6.76 -0.01 -11.04
C ARG A 671 6.34 0.71 -12.32
N TYR A 672 5.08 1.14 -12.38
CA TYR A 672 4.48 1.79 -13.55
C TYR A 672 4.03 3.20 -13.19
N ASN A 673 4.72 4.20 -13.75
CA ASN A 673 4.42 5.62 -13.53
C ASN A 673 4.31 6.42 -14.83
N TYR A 674 4.63 5.82 -15.98
CA TYR A 674 4.57 6.44 -17.29
C TYR A 674 3.49 5.78 -18.15
N TYR A 675 2.74 6.60 -18.86
CA TYR A 675 1.59 6.19 -19.67
C TYR A 675 1.62 6.90 -21.02
N GLU A 676 1.04 6.30 -22.04
CA GLU A 676 0.96 6.87 -23.39
C GLU A 676 -0.37 6.55 -24.06
N CYS A 677 -0.76 7.38 -25.02
CA CYS A 677 -1.89 7.07 -25.89
C CYS A 677 -1.46 6.04 -26.96
N VAL A 678 -2.24 4.98 -27.15
CA VAL A 678 -1.99 3.96 -28.20
C VAL A 678 -2.96 4.08 -29.37
N ASN A 679 -3.86 5.07 -29.36
CA ASN A 679 -4.77 5.33 -30.49
C ASN A 679 -3.93 5.75 -31.71
N PRO A 680 -3.93 4.96 -32.80
CA PRO A 680 -3.12 5.26 -33.99
C PRO A 680 -3.51 6.56 -34.69
N THR A 681 -4.72 7.08 -34.44
CA THR A 681 -5.25 8.31 -35.05
C THR A 681 -5.08 9.56 -34.16
N CYS A 682 -4.47 9.41 -32.99
CA CYS A 682 -4.32 10.52 -32.04
C CYS A 682 -3.06 11.35 -32.32
N ALA A 683 -3.17 12.66 -32.22
CA ALA A 683 -2.03 13.58 -32.34
C ALA A 683 -0.97 13.39 -31.22
N GLU A 684 -1.37 12.83 -30.08
CA GLU A 684 -0.51 12.57 -28.90
C GLU A 684 -0.14 11.08 -28.76
N VAL A 685 -0.21 10.32 -29.85
CA VAL A 685 0.13 8.89 -29.87
C VAL A 685 1.59 8.66 -29.45
N ARG A 686 1.84 7.68 -28.58
CA ARG A 686 3.16 7.36 -28.00
C ARG A 686 3.86 8.50 -27.25
N HIS A 687 3.16 9.56 -26.87
CA HIS A 687 3.75 10.61 -26.04
C HIS A 687 3.67 10.25 -24.54
N PRO A 688 4.81 10.15 -23.81
CA PRO A 688 4.82 9.65 -22.44
C PRO A 688 4.38 10.70 -21.40
N VAL A 689 3.47 10.31 -20.52
CA VAL A 689 2.90 11.10 -19.43
C VAL A 689 3.22 10.46 -18.09
N TYR A 690 3.88 11.21 -17.20
CA TYR A 690 4.13 10.77 -15.83
C TYR A 690 2.92 11.05 -14.92
N LEU A 691 2.41 10.01 -14.26
CA LEU A 691 1.28 10.11 -13.34
C LEU A 691 1.57 9.39 -12.00
N ASN A 692 1.83 10.14 -10.93
CA ASN A 692 2.05 9.56 -9.60
C ASN A 692 1.43 10.40 -8.46
N PHE A 693 1.07 9.78 -7.33
CA PHE A 693 0.77 10.57 -6.13
C PHE A 693 2.07 11.04 -5.49
N CYS A 694 2.04 12.23 -4.92
CA CYS A 694 3.15 12.79 -4.19
C CYS A 694 3.57 11.84 -3.07
N PHE A 695 4.85 11.53 -3.03
CA PHE A 695 5.38 10.61 -2.04
C PHE A 695 5.32 11.18 -0.61
N LYS A 696 5.36 12.51 -0.46
CA LYS A 696 5.34 13.21 0.84
C LYS A 696 3.91 13.32 1.40
N CYS A 697 3.02 14.03 0.71
CA CYS A 697 1.67 14.27 1.24
C CYS A 697 0.64 13.16 0.93
N LYS A 698 0.97 12.21 0.04
CA LYS A 698 0.09 11.12 -0.43
C LYS A 698 -1.24 11.55 -1.09
N LYS A 699 -1.57 12.84 -1.09
CA LYS A 699 -2.82 13.42 -1.61
C LYS A 699 -2.64 14.11 -2.96
N GLY A 700 -1.55 14.85 -3.15
CA GLY A 700 -1.31 15.61 -4.37
C GLY A 700 -1.02 14.71 -5.55
N LEU A 701 -1.85 14.77 -6.59
CA LEU A 701 -1.64 14.03 -7.82
C LEU A 701 -0.70 14.81 -8.74
N ILE A 702 0.44 14.22 -9.05
CA ILE A 702 1.41 14.72 -10.02
C ILE A 702 1.02 14.20 -11.40
N ASP A 703 0.85 15.13 -12.33
CA ASP A 703 0.57 14.91 -13.75
C ASP A 703 1.57 15.75 -14.55
N SER A 704 2.44 15.13 -15.35
CA SER A 704 3.49 15.85 -16.09
C SER A 704 2.93 16.84 -17.11
N ARG A 705 1.66 16.72 -17.47
CA ARG A 705 0.98 17.69 -18.33
C ARG A 705 0.69 19.02 -17.62
N ASP A 706 0.65 19.02 -16.29
CA ASP A 706 0.27 20.18 -15.47
C ASP A 706 1.41 20.65 -14.53
N THR A 707 2.50 19.89 -14.44
CA THR A 707 3.56 20.12 -13.46
C THR A 707 4.94 20.03 -14.11
N LYS A 708 5.84 20.91 -13.68
CA LYS A 708 7.25 20.94 -14.08
C LYS A 708 8.12 20.14 -13.13
N GLN A 709 9.38 19.96 -13.53
CA GLN A 709 10.39 19.26 -12.76
C GLN A 709 11.29 20.25 -12.03
N CYS A 710 11.79 19.86 -10.86
CA CYS A 710 12.86 20.58 -10.17
C CYS A 710 14.23 20.31 -10.84
N PRO A 711 15.31 21.01 -10.44
CA PRO A 711 16.67 20.80 -10.97
C PRO A 711 17.23 19.38 -10.79
N ASN A 712 16.62 18.58 -9.92
CA ASN A 712 16.95 17.17 -9.72
C ASN A 712 16.13 16.22 -10.62
N GLY A 713 15.31 16.74 -11.54
CA GLY A 713 14.51 15.95 -12.49
C GLY A 713 13.24 15.32 -11.88
N TRP A 714 12.83 15.73 -10.68
CA TRP A 714 11.59 15.25 -10.05
C TRP A 714 10.44 16.20 -10.33
N TYR A 715 9.30 15.64 -10.75
CA TYR A 715 8.07 16.40 -10.89
C TYR A 715 7.61 16.96 -9.54
N ILE A 716 7.17 18.22 -9.55
CA ILE A 716 6.81 18.98 -8.36
C ILE A 716 5.34 18.72 -8.02
N CYS A 717 5.06 18.42 -6.75
CA CYS A 717 3.69 18.26 -6.28
C CYS A 717 2.92 19.59 -6.33
N PRO A 718 1.76 19.66 -7.02
CA PRO A 718 1.00 20.91 -7.11
C PRO A 718 0.31 21.28 -5.79
N THR A 719 0.17 20.35 -4.85
CA THR A 719 -0.54 20.55 -3.58
C THR A 719 0.38 20.96 -2.43
N CYS A 720 1.58 20.36 -2.33
CA CYS A 720 2.48 20.60 -1.19
C CYS A 720 3.90 21.01 -1.61
N LEU A 721 4.12 21.30 -2.90
CA LEU A 721 5.39 21.77 -3.47
C LEU A 721 6.58 20.82 -3.32
N ALA A 722 6.34 19.62 -2.79
CA ALA A 722 7.35 18.60 -2.56
C ALA A 722 7.83 17.98 -3.89
N CYS A 723 9.15 17.84 -4.06
CA CYS A 723 9.78 17.16 -5.20
C CYS A 723 10.64 15.95 -4.81
N CYS A 724 11.73 16.14 -4.06
CA CYS A 724 12.68 15.09 -3.64
C CYS A 724 13.27 15.35 -2.24
N ASP A 725 13.61 14.27 -1.52
CA ASP A 725 14.37 14.29 -0.26
C ASP A 725 15.48 13.23 -0.23
N ASP A 726 16.39 13.34 0.74
CA ASP A 726 17.52 12.40 0.89
C ASP A 726 17.04 10.97 1.17
N GLU A 727 16.02 10.82 2.01
CA GLU A 727 15.44 9.52 2.37
C GLU A 727 14.91 8.77 1.14
N GLN A 728 14.36 9.48 0.15
CA GLN A 728 13.85 8.90 -1.08
C GLN A 728 14.96 8.43 -2.03
N TYR A 729 16.12 9.10 -2.04
CA TYR A 729 17.29 8.63 -2.79
C TYR A 729 17.93 7.42 -2.10
N GLU A 730 18.06 7.43 -0.77
CA GLU A 730 18.53 6.26 -0.01
C GLU A 730 17.62 5.04 -0.24
N ARG A 731 16.30 5.22 -0.16
CA ARG A 731 15.33 4.15 -0.46
C ARG A 731 15.39 3.63 -1.90
N GLN A 732 15.83 4.44 -2.85
CA GLN A 732 16.05 3.99 -4.23
C GLN A 732 17.35 3.22 -4.36
N ALA A 733 18.45 3.76 -3.83
CA ALA A 733 19.77 3.12 -3.84
C ALA A 733 19.73 1.76 -3.15
N GLN A 734 19.00 1.65 -2.03
CA GLN A 734 18.86 0.41 -1.27
C GLN A 734 18.38 -0.77 -2.13
N ARG A 735 17.47 -0.56 -3.09
CA ARG A 735 16.99 -1.66 -3.96
C ARG A 735 18.08 -2.22 -4.86
N TYR A 736 18.95 -1.37 -5.36
CA TYR A 736 20.09 -1.78 -6.20
C TYR A 736 21.15 -2.49 -5.36
N ILE A 737 21.43 -1.98 -4.17
CA ILE A 737 22.35 -2.61 -3.20
C ILE A 737 21.86 -4.02 -2.84
N LEU A 738 20.59 -4.18 -2.50
CA LEU A 738 20.00 -5.49 -2.14
C LEU A 738 20.06 -6.50 -3.30
N THR A 739 20.01 -6.03 -4.55
CA THR A 739 20.03 -6.89 -5.75
C THR A 739 21.42 -7.05 -6.37
N LYS A 740 22.48 -6.57 -5.72
CA LYS A 740 23.86 -6.52 -6.27
C LYS A 740 23.95 -5.83 -7.64
N ARG A 741 23.02 -4.93 -7.94
CA ARG A 741 23.05 -4.12 -9.17
C ARG A 741 23.76 -2.80 -8.89
N PRO A 742 24.52 -2.25 -9.85
CA PRO A 742 25.14 -0.94 -9.67
C PRO A 742 24.05 0.12 -9.49
N VAL A 743 24.23 1.00 -8.49
CA VAL A 743 23.32 2.13 -8.27
C VAL A 743 23.47 3.09 -9.47
N PRO A 744 22.39 3.42 -10.20
CA PRO A 744 22.48 4.33 -11.34
C PRO A 744 23.06 5.70 -10.96
N PRO A 745 23.91 6.33 -11.82
CA PRO A 745 24.53 7.63 -11.53
C PRO A 745 23.52 8.71 -11.14
N ARG A 746 22.36 8.76 -11.83
CA ARG A 746 21.25 9.68 -11.53
C ARG A 746 20.70 9.59 -10.10
N ILE A 747 20.88 8.45 -9.42
CA ILE A 747 20.51 8.27 -8.00
C ILE A 747 21.73 8.56 -7.14
N GLN A 748 22.88 7.96 -7.46
CA GLN A 748 24.09 8.04 -6.64
C GLN A 748 24.59 9.48 -6.47
N GLU A 749 24.63 10.27 -7.54
CA GLU A 749 25.08 11.68 -7.53
C GLU A 749 24.15 12.63 -6.75
N LYS A 750 22.91 12.19 -6.52
CA LYS A 750 21.84 12.97 -5.89
C LYS A 750 21.56 12.54 -4.44
N ARG A 751 22.22 11.50 -3.94
CA ARG A 751 22.19 11.15 -2.51
C ARG A 751 22.73 12.32 -1.68
N GLY A 752 22.03 12.68 -0.61
CA GLY A 752 22.38 13.85 0.19
C GLY A 752 22.06 15.20 -0.47
N LYS A 753 21.41 15.23 -1.64
CA LYS A 753 21.04 16.44 -2.41
C LYS A 753 19.52 16.61 -2.55
N GLY A 754 18.75 16.09 -1.61
CA GLY A 754 17.33 16.37 -1.41
C GLY A 754 17.05 17.86 -1.23
N HIS A 755 15.84 18.27 -1.60
CA HIS A 755 15.39 19.66 -1.51
C HIS A 755 14.43 19.86 -0.33
N ASN A 756 13.43 18.98 -0.20
CA ASN A 756 12.32 19.17 0.73
C ASN A 756 12.72 19.10 2.20
N ASP A 757 13.70 18.25 2.52
CA ASP A 757 14.32 18.07 3.84
C ASP A 757 15.22 19.24 4.23
N LYS A 758 15.60 20.08 3.26
CA LYS A 758 16.38 21.30 3.43
C LYS A 758 15.53 22.57 3.35
N GLY A 759 14.21 22.43 3.27
CA GLY A 759 13.28 23.55 3.14
C GLY A 759 13.33 24.27 1.78
N ILE A 760 13.86 23.64 0.74
CA ILE A 760 13.93 24.19 -0.62
C ILE A 760 12.71 23.73 -1.42
N TYR A 761 11.99 24.67 -2.04
CA TYR A 761 10.76 24.43 -2.77
C TYR A 761 10.81 25.06 -4.17
N PHE A 762 10.03 24.48 -5.08
CA PHE A 762 10.00 24.82 -6.50
C PHE A 762 8.54 25.06 -6.95
N CYS A 763 8.35 25.86 -7.99
CA CYS A 763 7.02 26.20 -8.48
C CYS A 763 6.54 25.13 -9.47
N PRO A 764 5.39 24.48 -9.24
CA PRO A 764 4.92 23.43 -10.15
C PRO A 764 4.61 23.94 -11.56
N GLN A 765 4.42 25.24 -11.76
CA GLN A 765 4.10 25.83 -13.07
C GLN A 765 5.35 26.19 -13.89
N CYS A 766 6.40 26.73 -13.26
CA CYS A 766 7.60 27.19 -13.96
C CYS A 766 8.88 26.39 -13.70
N GLY A 767 8.90 25.50 -12.69
CA GLY A 767 10.08 24.74 -12.27
C GLY A 767 10.80 25.43 -11.13
#